data_AF-A0A838RMF5-F1
#
_entry.id   AF-A0A838RMF5-F1
#
_cell.length_a   1.000
_cell.length_b   1.000
_cell.length_c   1.000
_cell.angle_alpha   90.00
_cell.angle_beta   90.00
_cell.angle_gamma   90.00
#
_symmetry.space_group_name_H-M   'P 1'
#
loop_
_entity.id
_entity.type
_entity.pdbx_description
1 polymer ?
#
loop_
_entity_poly.entity_id
_entity_poly.type
_entity_poly.pdbx_seq_one_letter_code
_entity_poly.pdbx_strand_id
1 'polypeptide(L)'
;MMRRFLPLLLIASLLLSLWPVRGEAQGDRAQETLDAMSVEARVGQLFIVSFVGREFGSSSDIAQLIREEQVGGVVLLAANQNFVNDASAPMQVRESTQGLQALALEKSPLPLLIAIDHEGDGWPYSRLTGGTTPLPSPMAVGATWNLELARQVGQITGQEMAAAGINMILGPTVDVLSTPRSTTKGDLGTRIFGGDPYWVGRMGRAYITGIHEGSSGRTVTVAKHFPGHGGSDRLPDDEVATVDKSLQELRRIELAPFFAVTRFDTPEDPAVTDALMSSHIRYRGFQGNIRQFTAPISFDPQGLRTILSQQEFAEWQQRGVIVSDSLGVPAVKRYFDPTGQTFPHRQIARDALMAGNDLLILAQFAREDAWHPQLDNMRDTLAYFREQYRSDRTFATRVDEAALRVVRMKLKLYPEFEGGEGLLPPLPEPRFGEGGEVTQAVAEQSLTLLFPRTLEELNERLPRAPLRGEPIVIFTDSRRVRDCFDCPYYALLPTDALQKAILRRYGPQGTNQIAEAQIISFSFDDLKLFLGVPEAIESSENPEAQARADAVRALVENAQWIILAMQDINLSPMSGTQVARYPESDAARLMLDAAASSLFNKRVVAFAFNVPYQLDTTEISKLSAAYALYSKQEAFVEVAARALFREIVPQGAPPVTVEAINYDLPTQLSPAPNQPITLERLSEEPLLAPTEVEVQSSIIVDRNGHPVPDGTSVEIIGAWRDQEEAVAPRVQSSTVDGVARATLRLRLAGTLEVTIIAAQARSESPLVLTVVGPTPVPTSTSESLVVAQPTATAKTIAGAPELNGATPVN
;
A
#
# COMPACT_ATOMS: atom_id res chain seq x y z
N MET A 1 -43.65 -52.48 -9.87
CA MET A 1 -44.18 -51.52 -8.87
C MET A 1 -43.32 -50.24 -8.88
N MET A 2 -43.15 -49.66 -10.08
CA MET A 2 -42.20 -48.59 -10.40
C MET A 2 -42.99 -47.56 -11.20
N ARG A 3 -43.24 -46.38 -10.60
CA ARG A 3 -43.70 -45.11 -11.20
C ARG A 3 -44.44 -44.32 -10.13
N ARG A 4 -43.75 -43.41 -9.42
CA ARG A 4 -44.36 -42.22 -8.79
C ARG A 4 -43.42 -41.21 -8.13
N PHE A 5 -42.10 -41.41 -8.08
CA PHE A 5 -41.19 -40.47 -7.38
C PHE A 5 -40.34 -39.54 -8.27
N LEU A 6 -40.56 -39.52 -9.60
CA LEU A 6 -39.73 -38.70 -10.50
C LEU A 6 -40.18 -37.23 -10.75
N PRO A 7 -41.40 -36.73 -10.40
CA PRO A 7 -41.74 -35.35 -10.73
C PRO A 7 -41.43 -34.32 -9.63
N LEU A 8 -41.04 -34.73 -8.42
CA LEU A 8 -40.75 -33.77 -7.33
C LEU A 8 -39.30 -33.23 -7.33
N LEU A 9 -38.34 -33.97 -7.90
CA LEU A 9 -36.94 -33.54 -7.96
C LEU A 9 -36.64 -32.55 -9.10
N LEU A 10 -37.51 -32.48 -10.12
CA LEU A 10 -37.38 -31.57 -11.27
C LEU A 10 -38.01 -30.18 -11.04
N ILE A 11 -38.85 -30.03 -10.01
CA ILE A 11 -39.43 -28.72 -9.63
C ILE A 11 -38.53 -28.03 -8.59
N ALA A 12 -37.78 -28.79 -7.78
CA ALA A 12 -36.78 -28.23 -6.87
C ALA A 12 -35.54 -27.68 -7.60
N SER A 13 -35.17 -28.24 -8.77
CA SER A 13 -34.06 -27.74 -9.58
C SER A 13 -34.43 -26.57 -10.51
N LEU A 14 -35.72 -26.31 -10.75
CA LEU A 14 -36.19 -25.16 -11.54
C LEU A 14 -36.51 -23.91 -10.70
N LEU A 15 -36.50 -24.02 -9.37
CA LEU A 15 -36.74 -22.90 -8.44
C LEU A 15 -35.45 -22.35 -7.80
N LEU A 16 -34.28 -22.92 -8.13
CA LEU A 16 -32.96 -22.46 -7.69
C LEU A 16 -32.23 -21.59 -8.74
N SER A 17 -32.88 -21.26 -9.86
CA SER A 17 -32.32 -20.46 -10.96
C SER A 17 -32.94 -19.06 -11.11
N LEU A 18 -33.65 -18.58 -10.08
CA LEU A 18 -34.21 -17.22 -10.04
C LEU A 18 -33.74 -16.48 -8.77
N TRP A 19 -32.45 -16.48 -8.51
CA TRP A 19 -31.87 -15.34 -7.82
C TRP A 19 -31.53 -14.29 -8.88
N PRO A 20 -32.11 -13.08 -8.80
CA PRO A 20 -31.71 -12.03 -9.71
C PRO A 20 -30.23 -11.76 -9.47
N VAL A 21 -29.46 -11.76 -10.56
CA VAL A 21 -28.13 -11.18 -10.60
C VAL A 21 -28.29 -9.73 -10.14
N ARG A 22 -27.92 -9.42 -8.88
CA ARG A 22 -28.04 -8.08 -8.29
C ARG A 22 -27.34 -6.99 -9.12
N GLY A 23 -26.38 -7.37 -9.96
CA GLY A 23 -25.64 -6.46 -10.84
C GLY A 23 -26.45 -5.84 -11.98
N GLU A 24 -27.47 -6.51 -12.53
CA GLU A 24 -28.28 -5.96 -13.63
C GLU A 24 -29.26 -4.90 -13.12
N ALA A 25 -29.95 -5.17 -12.01
CA ALA A 25 -30.95 -4.28 -11.43
C ALA A 25 -30.38 -2.93 -10.93
N GLN A 26 -29.12 -2.90 -10.46
CA GLN A 26 -28.45 -1.66 -10.05
C GLN A 26 -27.96 -0.83 -11.24
N GLY A 27 -27.60 -1.49 -12.35
CA GLY A 27 -27.24 -0.84 -13.61
C GLY A 27 -28.40 0.01 -14.14
N ASP A 28 -29.61 -0.55 -14.11
CA ASP A 28 -30.84 0.13 -14.54
C ASP A 28 -31.19 1.31 -13.63
N ARG A 29 -31.14 1.15 -12.30
CA ARG A 29 -31.44 2.25 -11.35
C ARG A 29 -30.47 3.44 -11.49
N ALA A 30 -29.18 3.18 -11.74
CA ALA A 30 -28.20 4.24 -11.93
C ALA A 30 -28.49 5.04 -13.21
N GLN A 31 -28.86 4.36 -14.29
CA GLN A 31 -29.23 5.00 -15.55
C GLN A 31 -30.52 5.82 -15.38
N GLU A 32 -31.56 5.27 -14.75
CA GLU A 32 -32.81 5.99 -14.45
C GLU A 32 -32.56 7.25 -13.61
N THR A 33 -31.68 7.14 -12.61
CA THR A 33 -31.30 8.28 -11.76
C THR A 33 -30.61 9.37 -12.57
N LEU A 34 -29.67 9.00 -13.46
CA LEU A 34 -28.99 9.94 -14.35
C LEU A 34 -29.96 10.58 -15.35
N ASP A 35 -30.87 9.80 -15.92
CA ASP A 35 -31.86 10.27 -16.90
C ASP A 35 -32.81 11.31 -16.31
N ALA A 36 -33.11 11.21 -15.01
CA ALA A 36 -33.90 12.19 -14.26
C ALA A 36 -33.13 13.46 -13.86
N MET A 37 -31.80 13.50 -13.98
CA MET A 37 -30.99 14.66 -13.58
C MET A 37 -31.08 15.82 -14.56
N SER A 38 -31.11 17.04 -14.00
CA SER A 38 -30.83 18.28 -14.74
C SER A 38 -29.40 18.31 -15.26
N VAL A 39 -29.10 19.22 -16.21
CA VAL A 39 -27.73 19.43 -16.70
C VAL A 39 -26.82 19.86 -15.55
N GLU A 40 -27.32 20.71 -14.67
CA GLU A 40 -26.66 21.18 -13.45
C GLU A 40 -26.25 19.99 -12.57
N ALA A 41 -27.17 19.08 -12.28
CA ALA A 41 -26.89 17.89 -11.48
C ALA A 41 -25.90 16.95 -12.16
N ARG A 42 -26.06 16.68 -13.47
CA ARG A 42 -25.14 15.81 -14.23
C ARG A 42 -23.72 16.34 -14.18
N VAL A 43 -23.52 17.63 -14.48
CA VAL A 43 -22.21 18.29 -14.42
C VAL A 43 -21.68 18.34 -12.99
N GLY A 44 -22.53 18.70 -12.03
CA GLY A 44 -22.14 18.80 -10.61
C GLY A 44 -21.58 17.49 -10.06
N GLN A 45 -22.14 16.33 -10.45
CA GLN A 45 -21.65 15.01 -10.01
C GLN A 45 -20.17 14.74 -10.29
N LEU A 46 -19.55 15.45 -11.24
CA LEU A 46 -18.14 15.26 -11.60
C LEU A 46 -17.17 15.91 -10.61
N PHE A 47 -17.64 16.74 -9.67
CA PHE A 47 -16.76 17.59 -8.88
C PHE A 47 -16.77 17.27 -7.39
N ILE A 48 -15.56 17.16 -6.82
CA ILE A 48 -15.30 17.19 -5.38
C ILE A 48 -14.62 18.53 -5.08
N VAL A 49 -15.26 19.38 -4.28
CA VAL A 49 -14.76 20.74 -4.02
C VAL A 49 -14.23 20.89 -2.58
N SER A 50 -13.14 21.63 -2.41
CA SER A 50 -12.76 22.13 -1.08
C SER A 50 -13.56 23.39 -0.74
N PHE A 51 -13.76 23.68 0.55
CA PHE A 51 -14.43 24.90 1.01
C PHE A 51 -13.87 25.39 2.34
N VAL A 52 -14.08 26.68 2.66
CA VAL A 52 -13.62 27.29 3.92
C VAL A 52 -14.75 27.42 4.93
N GLY A 53 -14.44 27.15 6.19
CA GLY A 53 -15.34 27.31 7.33
C GLY A 53 -16.19 26.06 7.62
N ARG A 54 -17.16 26.22 8.52
CA ARG A 54 -18.06 25.17 9.03
C ARG A 54 -19.51 25.63 9.16
N GLU A 55 -19.88 26.67 8.42
CA GLU A 55 -21.23 27.24 8.43
C GLU A 55 -22.03 26.72 7.22
N PHE A 56 -23.17 26.10 7.49
CA PHE A 56 -24.04 25.47 6.47
C PHE A 56 -25.35 26.24 6.27
N GLY A 57 -25.40 27.50 6.72
CA GLY A 57 -26.54 28.38 6.49
C GLY A 57 -26.75 28.66 5.00
N SER A 58 -27.96 29.06 4.61
CA SER A 58 -28.31 29.24 3.20
C SER A 58 -27.46 30.26 2.43
N SER A 59 -26.80 31.18 3.14
CA SER A 59 -25.93 32.19 2.56
C SER A 59 -24.46 31.78 2.46
N SER A 60 -24.06 30.61 2.98
CA SER A 60 -22.66 30.20 2.94
C SER A 60 -22.23 29.76 1.54
N ASP A 61 -20.95 29.94 1.23
CA ASP A 61 -20.40 29.60 -0.08
C ASP A 61 -20.59 28.12 -0.43
N ILE A 62 -20.42 27.25 0.57
CA ILE A 62 -20.61 25.80 0.40
C ILE A 62 -22.08 25.44 0.17
N ALA A 63 -23.03 26.13 0.80
CA ALA A 63 -24.45 25.93 0.54
C ALA A 63 -24.81 26.31 -0.90
N GLN A 64 -24.19 27.37 -1.45
CA GLN A 64 -24.37 27.74 -2.86
C GLN A 64 -23.77 26.69 -3.80
N LEU A 65 -22.54 26.22 -3.55
CA LEU A 65 -21.93 25.14 -4.34
C LEU A 65 -22.76 23.84 -4.31
N ILE A 66 -23.36 23.48 -3.17
CA ILE A 66 -24.17 22.25 -3.05
C ILE A 66 -25.57 22.43 -3.67
N ARG A 67 -26.26 23.54 -3.41
CA ARG A 67 -27.65 23.71 -3.85
C ARG A 67 -27.78 24.20 -5.28
N GLU A 68 -26.91 25.11 -5.69
CA GLU A 68 -27.00 25.78 -7.00
C GLU A 68 -26.15 25.04 -8.03
N GLU A 69 -24.91 24.69 -7.67
CA GLU A 69 -23.99 24.00 -8.57
C GLU A 69 -24.10 22.47 -8.49
N GLN A 70 -24.87 21.94 -7.52
CA GLN A 70 -25.18 20.52 -7.34
C GLN A 70 -23.95 19.59 -7.34
N VAL A 71 -22.86 20.05 -6.72
CA VAL A 71 -21.58 19.32 -6.69
C VAL A 71 -21.72 17.90 -6.13
N GLY A 72 -20.93 16.98 -6.67
CA GLY A 72 -20.98 15.55 -6.34
C GLY A 72 -20.37 15.23 -4.98
N GLY A 73 -19.45 16.06 -4.49
CA GLY A 73 -18.82 15.87 -3.20
C GLY A 73 -18.01 17.04 -2.71
N VAL A 74 -17.45 16.86 -1.52
CA VAL A 74 -16.55 17.81 -0.86
C VAL A 74 -15.33 17.11 -0.31
N VAL A 75 -14.22 17.83 -0.16
CA VAL A 75 -13.03 17.36 0.57
C VAL A 75 -12.85 18.19 1.83
N LEU A 76 -12.72 17.53 2.98
CA LEU A 76 -12.55 18.19 4.27
C LEU A 76 -11.08 18.43 4.58
N LEU A 77 -10.75 19.68 4.95
CA LEU A 77 -9.39 20.11 5.25
C LEU A 77 -9.36 20.94 6.54
N ALA A 78 -8.53 20.54 7.50
CA ALA A 78 -8.23 21.36 8.68
C ALA A 78 -7.67 22.73 8.28
N ALA A 79 -6.86 22.78 7.21
CA ALA A 79 -6.30 24.01 6.65
C ALA A 79 -7.37 25.02 6.21
N ASN A 80 -8.56 24.52 5.84
CA ASN A 80 -9.70 25.35 5.46
C ASN A 80 -10.67 25.60 6.62
N GLN A 81 -10.25 25.33 7.86
CA GLN A 81 -11.05 25.51 9.07
C GLN A 81 -12.33 24.66 9.14
N ASN A 82 -12.43 23.58 8.35
CA ASN A 82 -13.59 22.68 8.41
C ASN A 82 -13.71 21.98 9.76
N PHE A 83 -12.59 21.77 10.46
CA PHE A 83 -12.52 21.24 11.83
C PHE A 83 -11.20 21.67 12.48
N VAL A 84 -11.09 21.51 13.80
CA VAL A 84 -9.84 21.66 14.58
C VAL A 84 -9.47 20.30 15.16
N ASN A 85 -8.20 19.89 15.05
CA ASN A 85 -7.69 18.61 15.56
C ASN A 85 -7.50 18.59 17.07
N ASP A 86 -8.57 18.80 17.82
CA ASP A 86 -8.64 18.50 19.26
C ASP A 86 -9.42 17.20 19.51
N ALA A 87 -9.62 16.82 20.79
CA ALA A 87 -10.31 15.59 21.15
C ALA A 87 -11.78 15.52 20.65
N SER A 88 -12.38 16.65 20.28
CA SER A 88 -13.76 16.72 19.76
C SER A 88 -13.84 16.72 18.23
N ALA A 89 -12.71 16.72 17.51
CA ALA A 89 -12.67 16.78 16.06
C ALA A 89 -13.59 15.75 15.35
N PRO A 90 -13.68 14.47 15.78
CA PRO A 90 -14.55 13.50 15.10
C PRO A 90 -16.03 13.89 15.19
N MET A 91 -16.45 14.48 16.31
CA MET A 91 -17.81 15.00 16.48
C MET A 91 -18.05 16.28 15.69
N GLN A 92 -17.08 17.20 15.62
CA GLN A 92 -17.15 18.39 14.75
C GLN A 92 -17.33 17.98 13.29
N VAL A 93 -16.58 16.98 12.83
CA VAL A 93 -16.68 16.44 11.47
C VAL A 93 -18.05 15.79 11.27
N ARG A 94 -18.53 14.98 12.23
CA ARG A 94 -19.87 14.37 12.14
C ARG A 94 -21.00 15.39 12.04
N GLU A 95 -20.96 16.46 12.83
CA GLU A 95 -21.94 17.55 12.72
C GLU A 95 -21.85 18.25 11.36
N SER A 96 -20.63 18.45 10.86
CA SER A 96 -20.39 19.04 9.55
C SER A 96 -20.92 18.15 8.41
N THR A 97 -20.68 16.84 8.47
CA THR A 97 -21.17 15.89 7.46
C THR A 97 -22.69 15.81 7.47
N GLN A 98 -23.34 15.89 8.65
CA GLN A 98 -24.80 16.02 8.76
C GLN A 98 -25.32 17.26 8.03
N GLY A 99 -24.73 18.43 8.29
CA GLY A 99 -25.12 19.69 7.65
C GLY A 99 -24.94 19.65 6.13
N LEU A 100 -23.81 19.13 5.66
CA LEU A 100 -23.51 18.98 4.23
C LEU A 100 -24.48 18.02 3.52
N GLN A 101 -24.76 16.86 4.11
CA GLN A 101 -25.72 15.91 3.54
C GLN A 101 -27.13 16.49 3.51
N ALA A 102 -27.56 17.17 4.56
CA ALA A 102 -28.87 17.83 4.59
C ALA A 102 -29.03 18.85 3.44
N LEU A 103 -28.00 19.67 3.19
CA LEU A 103 -28.00 20.61 2.06
C LEU A 103 -28.14 19.90 0.71
N ALA A 104 -27.47 18.77 0.52
CA ALA A 104 -27.50 18.02 -0.74
C ALA A 104 -28.87 17.40 -1.02
N LEU A 105 -29.50 16.83 0.01
CA LEU A 105 -30.79 16.15 -0.10
C LEU A 105 -31.97 17.09 -0.43
N GLU A 106 -31.80 18.40 -0.27
CA GLU A 106 -32.80 19.39 -0.71
C GLU A 106 -32.98 19.43 -2.22
N LYS A 107 -31.95 19.06 -2.99
CA LYS A 107 -31.90 19.20 -4.45
C LYS A 107 -31.53 17.93 -5.20
N SER A 108 -30.99 16.93 -4.51
CA SER A 108 -30.49 15.69 -5.09
C SER A 108 -31.00 14.48 -4.29
N PRO A 109 -31.48 13.41 -4.96
CA PRO A 109 -31.77 12.15 -4.28
C PRO A 109 -30.48 11.37 -3.91
N LEU A 110 -29.31 11.85 -4.35
CA LEU A 110 -28.02 11.23 -4.09
C LEU A 110 -27.25 11.95 -2.98
N PRO A 111 -26.65 11.20 -2.03
CA PRO A 111 -25.75 11.75 -1.03
C PRO A 111 -24.49 12.36 -1.64
N LEU A 112 -23.84 13.26 -0.90
CA LEU A 112 -22.49 13.75 -1.22
C LEU A 112 -21.45 12.66 -0.95
N LEU A 113 -20.41 12.65 -1.80
CA LEU A 113 -19.12 12.09 -1.40
C LEU A 113 -18.45 13.10 -0.46
N ILE A 114 -18.02 12.64 0.71
CA ILE A 114 -17.31 13.44 1.71
C ILE A 114 -15.94 12.80 1.86
N ALA A 115 -14.95 13.43 1.24
CA ALA A 115 -13.60 12.93 1.10
C ALA A 115 -12.66 13.47 2.18
N ILE A 116 -11.69 12.65 2.57
CA ILE A 116 -10.56 13.05 3.41
C ILE A 116 -9.28 12.33 2.99
N ASP A 117 -8.12 12.93 3.26
CA ASP A 117 -6.84 12.24 3.22
C ASP A 117 -6.49 11.70 4.61
N HIS A 118 -6.29 10.38 4.74
CA HIS A 118 -6.10 9.70 6.01
C HIS A 118 -5.24 8.43 5.84
N GLU A 119 -3.98 8.62 5.44
CA GLU A 119 -3.02 7.53 5.16
C GLU A 119 -2.42 6.88 6.42
N GLY A 120 -2.41 7.60 7.56
CA GLY A 120 -1.71 7.20 8.78
C GLY A 120 -0.58 8.16 9.19
N ASP A 121 0.06 7.89 10.32
CA ASP A 121 1.20 8.63 10.89
C ASP A 121 1.01 10.14 11.15
N GLY A 122 -0.24 10.57 11.32
CA GLY A 122 -0.57 11.96 11.66
C GLY A 122 -0.21 12.95 10.55
N TRP A 123 0.09 14.20 10.91
CA TRP A 123 0.44 15.23 9.93
C TRP A 123 1.72 14.87 9.14
N PRO A 124 1.78 15.14 7.82
CA PRO A 124 0.74 15.77 6.99
C PRO A 124 -0.21 14.77 6.30
N TYR A 125 -0.03 13.47 6.54
CA TYR A 125 -0.65 12.39 5.76
C TYR A 125 -2.03 11.95 6.29
N SER A 126 -2.35 12.34 7.52
CA SER A 126 -3.69 12.23 8.10
C SER A 126 -4.23 13.61 8.43
N ARG A 127 -5.42 13.95 7.90
CA ARG A 127 -6.02 15.28 8.11
C ARG A 127 -6.81 15.36 9.42
N LEU A 128 -7.57 14.33 9.75
CA LEU A 128 -8.27 14.18 11.02
C LEU A 128 -7.38 13.36 11.97
N THR A 129 -6.84 14.01 13.00
CA THR A 129 -5.87 13.41 13.93
C THR A 129 -6.26 13.59 15.39
N GLY A 130 -7.08 14.60 15.70
CA GLY A 130 -7.60 14.81 17.05
C GLY A 130 -8.75 13.84 17.36
N GLY A 131 -8.74 13.22 18.54
CA GLY A 131 -9.82 12.35 19.02
C GLY A 131 -9.99 11.01 18.30
N THR A 132 -9.28 10.78 17.19
CA THR A 132 -9.21 9.50 16.46
C THR A 132 -8.07 8.62 16.96
N THR A 133 -8.05 7.36 16.54
CA THR A 133 -6.90 6.48 16.82
C THR A 133 -5.65 7.02 16.12
N PRO A 134 -4.50 7.17 16.83
CA PRO A 134 -3.23 7.49 16.19
C PRO A 134 -2.75 6.30 15.36
N LEU A 135 -2.98 6.35 14.05
CA LEU A 135 -2.64 5.26 13.15
C LEU A 135 -1.13 5.18 12.86
N PRO A 136 -0.58 3.97 12.70
CA PRO A 136 0.81 3.78 12.28
C PRO A 136 1.03 4.31 10.85
N SER A 137 2.30 4.49 10.46
CA SER A 137 2.61 4.72 9.04
C SER A 137 2.41 3.45 8.22
N PRO A 138 2.07 3.55 6.92
CA PRO A 138 2.01 2.39 6.05
C PRO A 138 3.32 1.58 6.02
N MET A 139 4.49 2.22 6.11
CA MET A 139 5.77 1.52 6.17
C MET A 139 5.95 0.74 7.47
N ALA A 140 5.45 1.26 8.60
CA ALA A 140 5.42 0.52 9.87
C ALA A 140 4.57 -0.75 9.74
N VAL A 141 3.39 -0.63 9.12
CA VAL A 141 2.52 -1.78 8.83
C VAL A 141 3.25 -2.78 7.93
N GLY A 142 3.91 -2.33 6.87
CA GLY A 142 4.68 -3.19 5.98
C GLY A 142 5.86 -3.90 6.65
N ALA A 143 6.55 -3.22 7.58
CA ALA A 143 7.66 -3.79 8.35
C ALA A 143 7.24 -4.92 9.31
N THR A 144 5.93 -5.08 9.57
CA THR A 144 5.40 -6.24 10.32
C THR A 144 5.31 -7.50 9.48
N TRP A 145 5.28 -7.38 8.14
CA TRP A 145 5.02 -8.48 7.20
C TRP A 145 3.72 -9.26 7.48
N ASN A 146 2.77 -8.62 8.18
CA ASN A 146 1.56 -9.24 8.68
C ASN A 146 0.31 -8.61 8.01
N LEU A 147 -0.30 -9.36 7.10
CA LEU A 147 -1.51 -8.93 6.38
C LEU A 147 -2.71 -8.71 7.30
N GLU A 148 -2.78 -9.43 8.41
CA GLU A 148 -3.88 -9.29 9.36
C GLU A 148 -3.78 -7.97 10.13
N LEU A 149 -2.57 -7.50 10.46
CA LEU A 149 -2.39 -6.16 11.02
C LEU A 149 -2.75 -5.08 10.00
N ALA A 150 -2.41 -5.24 8.72
CA ALA A 150 -2.85 -4.31 7.67
C ALA A 150 -4.38 -4.24 7.58
N ARG A 151 -5.06 -5.39 7.63
CA ARG A 151 -6.53 -5.47 7.67
C ARG A 151 -7.12 -4.78 8.90
N GLN A 152 -6.57 -5.03 10.10
CA GLN A 152 -7.05 -4.42 11.33
C GLN A 152 -6.87 -2.89 11.37
N VAL A 153 -5.73 -2.38 10.87
CA VAL A 153 -5.54 -0.91 10.74
C VAL A 153 -6.58 -0.34 9.75
N GLY A 154 -6.80 -1.00 8.61
CA GLY A 154 -7.87 -0.61 7.68
C GLY A 154 -9.26 -0.63 8.31
N GLN A 155 -9.54 -1.63 9.17
CA GLN A 155 -10.82 -1.75 9.89
C GLN A 155 -11.05 -0.59 10.84
N ILE A 156 -10.04 -0.17 11.61
CA ILE A 156 -10.11 1.03 12.45
C ILE A 156 -10.40 2.26 11.61
N THR A 157 -9.65 2.46 10.52
CA THR A 157 -9.85 3.57 9.60
C THR A 157 -11.28 3.60 9.05
N GLY A 158 -11.77 2.49 8.50
CA GLY A 158 -13.10 2.39 7.93
C GLY A 158 -14.20 2.68 8.95
N GLN A 159 -14.04 2.15 10.17
CA GLN A 159 -14.99 2.35 11.27
C GLN A 159 -15.05 3.80 11.72
N GLU A 160 -13.90 4.41 12.02
CA GLU A 160 -13.85 5.79 12.53
C GLU A 160 -14.27 6.80 11.47
N MET A 161 -13.81 6.64 10.22
CA MET A 161 -14.18 7.57 9.15
C MET A 161 -15.68 7.50 8.84
N ALA A 162 -16.26 6.29 8.73
CA ALA A 162 -17.70 6.14 8.53
C ALA A 162 -18.52 6.68 9.70
N ALA A 163 -18.04 6.52 10.95
CA ALA A 163 -18.68 7.09 12.14
C ALA A 163 -18.70 8.63 12.14
N ALA A 164 -17.66 9.27 11.59
CA ALA A 164 -17.60 10.71 11.37
C ALA A 164 -18.42 11.17 10.15
N GLY A 165 -18.97 10.25 9.36
CA GLY A 165 -19.74 10.55 8.14
C GLY A 165 -18.88 10.79 6.89
N ILE A 166 -17.60 10.46 6.97
CA ILE A 166 -16.69 10.44 5.83
C ILE A 166 -16.96 9.12 5.08
N ASN A 167 -17.24 9.22 3.79
CA ASN A 167 -17.59 8.07 2.95
C ASN A 167 -16.66 7.92 1.73
N MET A 168 -15.55 8.64 1.71
CA MET A 168 -14.49 8.49 0.71
C MET A 168 -13.12 8.77 1.35
N ILE A 169 -12.23 7.79 1.33
CA ILE A 169 -10.84 7.95 1.77
C ILE A 169 -9.97 8.07 0.53
N LEU A 170 -9.19 9.15 0.45
CA LEU A 170 -8.22 9.38 -0.61
C LEU A 170 -6.98 8.52 -0.36
N GLY A 171 -7.12 7.21 -0.40
CA GLY A 171 -6.08 6.21 -0.13
C GLY A 171 -6.63 4.78 -0.15
N PRO A 172 -5.79 3.77 0.12
CA PRO A 172 -4.38 3.87 0.52
C PRO A 172 -3.44 4.21 -0.66
N THR A 173 -2.20 4.59 -0.36
CA THR A 173 -1.15 4.53 -1.40
C THR A 173 -0.67 3.08 -1.57
N VAL A 174 -0.53 2.68 -2.83
CA VAL A 174 0.04 1.39 -3.24
C VAL A 174 1.27 1.60 -4.11
N ASP A 175 1.92 2.77 -3.96
CA ASP A 175 3.17 3.08 -4.63
C ASP A 175 4.31 2.21 -4.07
N VAL A 176 5.28 1.86 -4.93
CA VAL A 176 6.39 0.96 -4.57
C VAL A 176 7.70 1.73 -4.47
N LEU A 177 8.33 1.76 -3.29
CA LEU A 177 9.64 2.39 -3.12
C LEU A 177 10.77 1.39 -3.41
N SER A 178 11.01 1.11 -4.69
CA SER A 178 12.04 0.15 -5.10
C SER A 178 13.48 0.64 -4.85
N THR A 179 13.69 1.95 -4.79
CA THR A 179 15.01 2.56 -4.60
C THR A 179 14.92 3.70 -3.61
N PRO A 180 15.05 3.40 -2.30
CA PRO A 180 15.00 4.42 -1.26
C PRO A 180 16.12 5.44 -1.39
N ARG A 181 15.80 6.72 -1.20
CA ARG A 181 16.76 7.83 -1.33
C ARG A 181 16.42 8.95 -0.34
N SER A 182 17.10 8.96 0.81
CA SER A 182 16.79 9.87 1.92
C SER A 182 16.96 11.37 1.65
N THR A 183 17.68 11.76 0.60
CA THR A 183 18.00 13.16 0.31
C THR A 183 17.40 13.70 -0.98
N THR A 184 16.82 12.83 -1.82
CA THR A 184 16.17 13.28 -3.05
C THR A 184 14.74 13.70 -2.77
N LYS A 185 14.32 14.77 -3.45
CA LYS A 185 12.98 15.33 -3.34
C LYS A 185 11.88 14.29 -3.53
N GLY A 186 11.98 13.42 -4.54
CA GLY A 186 10.95 12.44 -4.88
C GLY A 186 10.77 11.23 -3.96
N ASP A 187 11.38 11.21 -2.76
CA ASP A 187 11.21 10.08 -1.83
C ASP A 187 9.76 9.99 -1.32
N LEU A 188 9.23 8.77 -1.29
CA LEU A 188 7.86 8.50 -0.80
C LEU A 188 7.82 8.37 0.73
N GLY A 189 8.98 8.21 1.36
CA GLY A 189 9.12 8.10 2.81
C GLY A 189 8.30 6.94 3.38
N THR A 190 7.72 7.15 4.56
CA THR A 190 6.96 6.11 5.28
C THR A 190 5.51 5.94 4.81
N ARG A 191 5.10 6.67 3.77
CA ARG A 191 3.73 6.61 3.23
C ARG A 191 3.43 5.30 2.52
N ILE A 192 4.45 4.55 2.12
CA ILE A 192 4.32 3.29 1.36
C ILE A 192 4.44 2.07 2.27
N PHE A 193 3.80 0.96 1.87
CA PHE A 193 3.95 -0.31 2.59
C PHE A 193 5.36 -0.90 2.42
N GLY A 194 6.02 -0.75 1.27
CA GLY A 194 7.35 -1.31 1.04
C GLY A 194 7.90 -1.14 -0.38
N GLY A 195 9.01 -1.81 -0.64
CA GLY A 195 9.76 -1.75 -1.89
C GLY A 195 9.53 -2.93 -2.84
N ASP A 196 8.76 -3.93 -2.41
CA ASP A 196 8.41 -5.10 -3.22
C ASP A 196 6.98 -5.01 -3.78
N PRO A 197 6.77 -5.06 -5.11
CA PRO A 197 5.45 -4.88 -5.72
C PRO A 197 4.41 -5.91 -5.29
N TYR A 198 4.81 -7.16 -5.04
CA TYR A 198 3.90 -8.22 -4.62
C TYR A 198 3.38 -7.93 -3.20
N TRP A 199 4.29 -7.66 -2.26
CA TRP A 199 3.92 -7.36 -0.88
C TRP A 199 3.14 -6.06 -0.73
N VAL A 200 3.48 -5.02 -1.48
CA VAL A 200 2.69 -3.78 -1.51
C VAL A 200 1.26 -4.05 -1.99
N GLY A 201 1.08 -4.86 -3.04
CA GLY A 201 -0.24 -5.29 -3.51
C GLY A 201 -1.02 -6.09 -2.46
N ARG A 202 -0.37 -7.02 -1.75
CA ARG A 202 -0.98 -7.83 -0.68
C ARG A 202 -1.40 -6.97 0.52
N MET A 203 -0.54 -6.07 0.97
CA MET A 203 -0.82 -5.13 2.06
C MET A 203 -1.95 -4.16 1.68
N GLY A 204 -1.92 -3.62 0.45
CA GLY A 204 -2.97 -2.76 -0.08
C GLY A 204 -4.33 -3.46 -0.10
N ARG A 205 -4.40 -4.70 -0.62
CA ARG A 205 -5.62 -5.53 -0.60
C ARG A 205 -6.14 -5.74 0.82
N ALA A 206 -5.27 -6.13 1.75
CA ALA A 206 -5.66 -6.36 3.15
C ALA A 206 -6.20 -5.08 3.82
N TYR A 207 -5.54 -3.93 3.61
CA TYR A 207 -5.98 -2.65 4.14
C TYR A 207 -7.33 -2.20 3.56
N ILE A 208 -7.54 -2.37 2.26
CA ILE A 208 -8.81 -2.06 1.57
C ILE A 208 -9.94 -2.95 2.11
N THR A 209 -9.70 -4.26 2.28
CA THR A 209 -10.64 -5.18 2.93
C THR A 209 -11.03 -4.66 4.31
N GLY A 210 -10.04 -4.26 5.11
CA GLY A 210 -10.27 -3.65 6.43
C GLY A 210 -11.19 -2.44 6.36
N ILE A 211 -10.91 -1.48 5.47
CA ILE A 211 -11.76 -0.27 5.31
C ILE A 211 -13.21 -0.66 4.99
N HIS A 212 -13.42 -1.56 4.05
CA HIS A 212 -14.77 -1.98 3.68
C HIS A 212 -15.47 -2.74 4.81
N GLU A 213 -14.77 -3.61 5.55
CA GLU A 213 -15.31 -4.29 6.73
C GLU A 213 -15.68 -3.30 7.85
N GLY A 214 -14.75 -2.41 8.22
CA GLY A 214 -14.94 -1.43 9.29
C GLY A 214 -16.04 -0.41 8.98
N SER A 215 -16.18 0.00 7.72
CA SER A 215 -17.24 0.91 7.28
C SER A 215 -18.57 0.22 6.94
N SER A 216 -18.59 -1.12 6.92
CA SER A 216 -19.70 -1.93 6.37
C SER A 216 -20.03 -1.57 4.91
N GLY A 217 -19.00 -1.38 4.09
CA GLY A 217 -19.11 -1.06 2.67
C GLY A 217 -19.54 0.38 2.36
N ARG A 218 -19.57 1.26 3.36
CA ARG A 218 -20.04 2.66 3.21
C ARG A 218 -18.94 3.67 2.89
N THR A 219 -17.69 3.24 2.80
CA THR A 219 -16.56 4.11 2.51
C THR A 219 -15.86 3.67 1.24
N VAL A 220 -15.80 4.57 0.25
CA VAL A 220 -15.01 4.43 -0.98
C VAL A 220 -13.53 4.45 -0.65
N THR A 221 -12.78 3.49 -1.20
CA THR A 221 -11.32 3.55 -1.24
C THR A 221 -10.83 4.09 -2.58
N VAL A 222 -9.80 4.95 -2.54
CA VAL A 222 -9.21 5.56 -3.74
C VAL A 222 -7.72 5.24 -3.76
N ALA A 223 -7.33 4.11 -4.35
CA ALA A 223 -5.92 3.72 -4.40
C ALA A 223 -5.09 4.70 -5.23
N LYS A 224 -3.91 5.10 -4.72
CA LYS A 224 -3.08 6.17 -5.29
C LYS A 224 -1.58 5.87 -5.27
N HIS A 225 -0.73 6.52 -6.06
CA HIS A 225 -1.07 7.50 -7.12
C HIS A 225 -0.91 6.83 -8.50
N PHE A 226 -2.02 6.43 -9.11
CA PHE A 226 -2.05 5.65 -10.34
C PHE A 226 -1.39 6.39 -11.53
N PRO A 227 -0.51 5.75 -12.32
CA PRO A 227 -0.12 4.33 -12.30
C PRO A 227 1.07 3.96 -11.40
N GLY A 228 1.56 4.85 -10.55
CA GLY A 228 2.61 4.58 -9.57
C GLY A 228 3.61 5.73 -9.44
N HIS A 229 3.88 6.20 -8.22
CA HIS A 229 4.75 7.35 -7.93
C HIS A 229 6.22 6.94 -7.64
N GLY A 230 6.48 5.68 -7.31
CA GLY A 230 7.75 5.24 -6.69
C GLY A 230 9.04 5.40 -7.51
N GLY A 231 8.94 5.57 -8.84
CA GLY A 231 10.08 5.85 -9.71
C GLY A 231 10.29 7.33 -10.04
N SER A 232 9.57 8.24 -9.37
CA SER A 232 9.57 9.66 -9.67
C SER A 232 10.90 10.35 -9.33
N ASP A 233 11.34 11.27 -10.17
CA ASP A 233 12.57 12.03 -9.97
C ASP A 233 12.40 13.28 -9.07
N ARG A 234 11.16 13.67 -8.74
CA ARG A 234 10.80 14.87 -7.95
C ARG A 234 9.39 14.77 -7.34
N LEU A 235 8.99 15.72 -6.48
CA LEU A 235 7.64 15.77 -5.88
C LEU A 235 6.63 16.56 -6.74
N PRO A 236 5.33 16.22 -6.67
CA PRO A 236 4.26 16.98 -7.32
C PRO A 236 4.13 18.45 -6.83
N ASP A 237 4.63 18.77 -5.65
CA ASP A 237 4.62 20.15 -5.13
C ASP A 237 5.73 21.05 -5.74
N ASP A 238 6.66 20.46 -6.50
CA ASP A 238 7.75 21.18 -7.17
C ASP A 238 7.49 21.35 -8.66
N GLU A 239 7.24 20.28 -9.40
CA GLU A 239 6.90 20.34 -10.83
C GLU A 239 6.44 18.97 -11.30
N VAL A 240 5.88 18.89 -12.51
CA VAL A 240 5.45 17.59 -13.07
C VAL A 240 6.64 16.64 -13.16
N ALA A 241 6.55 15.55 -12.39
CA ALA A 241 7.61 14.58 -12.32
C ALA A 241 7.63 13.61 -13.50
N THR A 242 8.75 12.92 -13.67
CA THR A 242 8.91 11.88 -14.70
C THR A 242 9.38 10.57 -14.10
N VAL A 243 8.68 9.49 -14.45
CA VAL A 243 9.12 8.11 -14.21
C VAL A 243 9.78 7.58 -15.49
N ASP A 244 11.08 7.36 -15.39
CA ASP A 244 11.92 6.89 -16.49
C ASP A 244 12.10 5.36 -16.45
N LYS A 245 11.00 4.65 -16.73
CA LYS A 245 10.96 3.18 -16.79
C LYS A 245 10.35 2.72 -18.10
N SER A 246 10.81 1.58 -18.61
CA SER A 246 10.20 0.90 -19.75
C SER A 246 8.80 0.39 -19.40
N LEU A 247 7.96 0.12 -20.40
CA LEU A 247 6.63 -0.46 -20.17
C LEU A 247 6.68 -1.77 -19.37
N GLN A 248 7.70 -2.60 -19.60
CA GLN A 248 7.86 -3.87 -18.90
C GLN A 248 8.20 -3.66 -17.42
N GLU A 249 9.06 -2.69 -17.11
CA GLU A 249 9.36 -2.31 -15.72
C GLU A 249 8.14 -1.71 -15.04
N LEU A 250 7.43 -0.78 -15.70
CA LEU A 250 6.19 -0.19 -15.18
C LEU A 250 5.13 -1.26 -14.89
N ARG A 251 4.98 -2.27 -15.74
CA ARG A 251 4.05 -3.38 -15.50
C ARG A 251 4.47 -4.26 -14.32
N ARG A 252 5.77 -4.49 -14.13
CA ARG A 252 6.31 -5.38 -13.08
C ARG A 252 6.42 -4.72 -11.71
N ILE A 253 6.59 -3.40 -11.67
CA ILE A 253 6.86 -2.65 -10.45
C ILE A 253 5.69 -1.72 -10.12
N GLU A 254 5.49 -0.67 -10.92
CA GLU A 254 4.51 0.37 -10.64
C GLU A 254 3.06 -0.12 -10.69
N LEU A 255 2.67 -0.82 -11.75
CA LEU A 255 1.29 -1.28 -11.95
C LEU A 255 0.94 -2.55 -11.18
N ALA A 256 1.93 -3.33 -10.74
CA ALA A 256 1.67 -4.63 -10.12
C ALA A 256 0.76 -4.53 -8.86
N PRO A 257 0.97 -3.57 -7.92
CA PRO A 257 0.04 -3.35 -6.84
C PRO A 257 -1.34 -2.88 -7.30
N PHE A 258 -1.42 -2.05 -8.35
CA PHE A 258 -2.70 -1.61 -8.92
C PHE A 258 -3.48 -2.77 -9.53
N PHE A 259 -2.81 -3.70 -10.23
CA PHE A 259 -3.42 -4.95 -10.68
C PHE A 259 -3.94 -5.75 -9.50
N ALA A 260 -3.18 -5.84 -8.40
CA ALA A 260 -3.61 -6.56 -7.22
C ALA A 260 -4.88 -5.95 -6.59
N VAL A 261 -4.94 -4.63 -6.39
CA VAL A 261 -6.10 -3.96 -5.75
C VAL A 261 -7.29 -3.74 -6.69
N THR A 262 -7.19 -4.10 -7.96
CA THR A 262 -8.32 -4.04 -8.93
C THR A 262 -8.82 -5.41 -9.38
N ARG A 263 -8.11 -6.49 -9.01
CA ARG A 263 -8.47 -7.86 -9.37
C ARG A 263 -9.60 -8.39 -8.48
N PHE A 264 -10.64 -8.91 -9.12
CA PHE A 264 -11.72 -9.64 -8.46
C PHE A 264 -11.35 -11.12 -8.31
N ASP A 265 -11.20 -11.60 -7.08
CA ASP A 265 -11.15 -13.04 -6.81
C ASP A 265 -12.59 -13.60 -6.69
N THR A 266 -13.56 -12.76 -6.34
CA THR A 266 -15.01 -13.02 -6.37
C THR A 266 -15.78 -11.75 -6.80
N PRO A 267 -17.05 -11.83 -7.25
CA PRO A 267 -17.80 -10.64 -7.68
C PRO A 267 -17.97 -9.54 -6.60
N GLU A 268 -18.03 -9.93 -5.33
CA GLU A 268 -18.20 -9.07 -4.16
C GLU A 268 -16.91 -8.95 -3.32
N ASP A 269 -15.75 -9.12 -3.94
CA ASP A 269 -14.45 -9.10 -3.26
C ASP A 269 -14.18 -7.75 -2.53
N PRO A 270 -14.11 -7.74 -1.19
CA PRO A 270 -13.88 -6.52 -0.41
C PRO A 270 -12.45 -6.01 -0.52
N ALA A 271 -11.51 -6.77 -1.10
CA ALA A 271 -10.13 -6.34 -1.30
C ALA A 271 -9.94 -5.45 -2.55
N VAL A 272 -11.00 -5.22 -3.32
CA VAL A 272 -10.95 -4.42 -4.55
C VAL A 272 -11.28 -2.97 -4.28
N THR A 273 -10.38 -2.07 -4.68
CA THR A 273 -10.59 -0.63 -4.57
C THR A 273 -11.73 -0.14 -5.47
N ASP A 274 -12.52 0.81 -5.00
CA ASP A 274 -13.63 1.37 -5.77
C ASP A 274 -13.17 2.39 -6.82
N ALA A 275 -12.06 3.08 -6.54
CA ALA A 275 -11.56 4.17 -7.36
C ALA A 275 -10.02 4.19 -7.45
N LEU A 276 -9.49 4.77 -8.52
CA LEU A 276 -8.06 5.03 -8.69
C LEU A 276 -7.80 6.52 -8.84
N MET A 277 -6.82 7.06 -8.13
CA MET A 277 -6.41 8.46 -8.26
C MET A 277 -5.32 8.61 -9.32
N SER A 278 -5.58 9.32 -10.41
CA SER A 278 -4.60 9.58 -11.45
C SER A 278 -3.56 10.62 -11.02
N SER A 279 -2.29 10.34 -11.30
CA SER A 279 -1.17 11.18 -10.90
C SER A 279 -0.87 12.30 -11.91
N HIS A 280 -0.33 13.41 -11.41
CA HIS A 280 0.25 14.49 -12.22
C HIS A 280 1.70 14.18 -12.63
N ILE A 281 1.94 12.97 -13.17
CA ILE A 281 3.27 12.44 -13.51
C ILE A 281 3.32 11.98 -14.98
N ARG A 282 4.51 12.05 -15.58
CA ARG A 282 4.82 11.53 -16.92
C ARG A 282 5.52 10.18 -16.85
N TYR A 283 5.22 9.28 -17.78
CA TYR A 283 5.76 7.92 -17.78
C TYR A 283 6.31 7.54 -19.15
N ARG A 284 7.64 7.36 -19.24
CA ARG A 284 8.31 7.11 -20.52
C ARG A 284 7.80 5.85 -21.21
N GLY A 285 7.58 4.78 -20.43
CA GLY A 285 7.08 3.52 -20.95
C GLY A 285 5.69 3.57 -21.59
N PHE A 286 4.84 4.55 -21.22
CA PHE A 286 3.50 4.73 -21.80
C PHE A 286 3.44 5.83 -22.86
N GLN A 287 4.19 6.91 -22.66
CA GLN A 287 4.09 8.12 -23.48
C GLN A 287 5.24 8.26 -24.50
N GLY A 288 6.18 7.32 -24.50
CA GLY A 288 7.34 7.34 -25.38
C GLY A 288 8.28 8.51 -25.06
N ASN A 289 8.61 9.32 -26.07
CA ASN A 289 9.56 10.41 -25.89
C ASN A 289 8.94 11.59 -25.13
N ILE A 290 9.31 11.74 -23.86
CA ILE A 290 8.85 12.82 -23.00
C ILE A 290 9.56 14.14 -23.38
N ARG A 291 8.77 15.18 -23.59
CA ARG A 291 9.20 16.55 -23.88
C ARG A 291 8.59 17.52 -22.86
N GLN A 292 9.05 18.77 -22.88
CA GLN A 292 8.58 19.82 -21.97
C GLN A 292 7.04 19.95 -21.95
N PHE A 293 6.39 19.81 -23.10
CA PHE A 293 4.93 19.93 -23.25
C PHE A 293 4.17 18.60 -23.14
N THR A 294 4.85 17.47 -22.93
CA THR A 294 4.17 16.19 -22.70
C THR A 294 3.26 16.35 -21.48
N ALA A 295 1.96 16.09 -21.66
CA ALA A 295 1.01 16.14 -20.57
C ALA A 295 1.34 15.04 -19.55
N PRO A 296 1.19 15.27 -18.24
CA PRO A 296 1.16 14.16 -17.29
C PRO A 296 -0.09 13.29 -17.54
N ILE A 297 -0.10 12.06 -17.03
CA ILE A 297 -1.15 11.07 -17.30
C ILE A 297 -2.56 11.57 -16.95
N SER A 298 -2.71 12.29 -15.85
CA SER A 298 -3.96 12.99 -15.48
C SER A 298 -4.54 13.95 -16.54
N PHE A 299 -3.74 14.41 -17.52
CA PHE A 299 -4.17 15.27 -18.63
C PHE A 299 -3.86 14.65 -20.02
N ASP A 300 -3.46 13.37 -20.09
CA ASP A 300 -3.13 12.67 -21.34
C ASP A 300 -4.18 11.59 -21.67
N PRO A 301 -5.14 11.85 -22.58
CA PRO A 301 -6.17 10.87 -22.94
C PRO A 301 -5.62 9.59 -23.56
N GLN A 302 -4.54 9.67 -24.35
CA GLN A 302 -3.98 8.49 -24.98
C GLN A 302 -3.13 7.69 -24.00
N GLY A 303 -2.35 8.39 -23.17
CA GLY A 303 -1.55 7.80 -22.11
C GLY A 303 -2.43 7.05 -21.10
N LEU A 304 -3.43 7.72 -20.52
CA LEU A 304 -4.32 7.10 -19.53
C LEU A 304 -5.11 5.93 -20.14
N ARG A 305 -5.62 6.06 -21.37
CA ARG A 305 -6.29 4.96 -22.08
C ARG A 305 -5.36 3.78 -22.32
N THR A 306 -4.09 4.01 -22.68
CA THR A 306 -3.11 2.94 -22.90
C THR A 306 -2.88 2.14 -21.61
N ILE A 307 -2.81 2.82 -20.47
CA ILE A 307 -2.66 2.18 -19.15
C ILE A 307 -3.95 1.44 -18.76
N LEU A 308 -5.12 2.05 -18.92
CA LEU A 308 -6.37 1.38 -18.56
C LEU A 308 -6.67 0.21 -19.50
N SER A 309 -6.24 0.23 -20.76
CA SER A 309 -6.46 -0.88 -21.70
C SER A 309 -5.70 -2.17 -21.38
N GLN A 310 -4.86 -2.20 -20.34
CA GLN A 310 -4.23 -3.44 -19.88
C GLN A 310 -5.31 -4.44 -19.42
N GLN A 311 -5.13 -5.71 -19.77
CA GLN A 311 -6.13 -6.77 -19.56
C GLN A 311 -6.53 -6.90 -18.08
N GLU A 312 -5.58 -6.68 -17.17
CA GLU A 312 -5.76 -6.78 -15.73
C GLU A 312 -6.82 -5.80 -15.18
N PHE A 313 -7.06 -4.67 -15.87
CA PHE A 313 -8.06 -3.68 -15.47
C PHE A 313 -9.42 -3.87 -16.16
N ALA A 314 -9.58 -4.84 -17.05
CA ALA A 314 -10.74 -4.92 -17.94
C ALA A 314 -12.07 -5.10 -17.19
N GLU A 315 -12.08 -5.91 -16.12
CA GLU A 315 -13.26 -6.09 -15.28
C GLU A 315 -13.50 -4.87 -14.39
N TRP A 316 -12.45 -4.35 -13.75
CA TRP A 316 -12.55 -3.18 -12.89
C TRP A 316 -13.09 -1.95 -13.62
N GLN A 317 -12.67 -1.69 -14.86
CA GLN A 317 -13.12 -0.54 -15.66
C GLN A 317 -14.63 -0.47 -15.90
N GLN A 318 -15.35 -1.58 -15.78
CA GLN A 318 -16.80 -1.61 -15.97
C GLN A 318 -17.56 -0.95 -14.80
N ARG A 319 -16.89 -0.84 -13.64
CA ARG A 319 -17.50 -0.43 -12.36
C ARG A 319 -16.67 0.60 -11.57
N GLY A 320 -15.37 0.68 -11.82
CA GLY A 320 -14.44 1.57 -11.14
C GLY A 320 -14.54 3.02 -11.60
N VAL A 321 -14.06 3.93 -10.76
CA VAL A 321 -14.05 5.38 -11.00
C VAL A 321 -12.63 5.89 -11.06
N ILE A 322 -12.28 6.70 -12.06
CA ILE A 322 -11.01 7.44 -12.07
C ILE A 322 -11.22 8.81 -11.43
N VAL A 323 -10.40 9.13 -10.44
CA VAL A 323 -10.42 10.41 -9.72
C VAL A 323 -9.14 11.16 -10.05
N SER A 324 -9.22 12.45 -10.35
CA SER A 324 -8.01 13.26 -10.47
C SER A 324 -7.40 13.50 -9.08
N ASP A 325 -6.08 13.59 -8.98
CA ASP A 325 -5.49 14.34 -7.88
C ASP A 325 -5.92 15.84 -7.95
N SER A 326 -5.63 16.61 -6.91
CA SER A 326 -6.05 18.00 -6.78
C SER A 326 -5.56 18.86 -7.95
N LEU A 327 -6.49 19.45 -8.69
CA LEU A 327 -6.21 20.23 -9.90
C LEU A 327 -5.56 21.60 -9.62
N GLY A 328 -5.37 21.95 -8.35
CA GLY A 328 -4.70 23.18 -7.92
C GLY A 328 -3.32 22.98 -7.31
N VAL A 329 -2.72 21.78 -7.39
CA VAL A 329 -1.36 21.58 -6.86
C VAL A 329 -0.31 22.34 -7.69
N PRO A 330 0.86 22.69 -7.11
CA PRO A 330 1.90 23.45 -7.80
C PRO A 330 2.36 22.84 -9.14
N ALA A 331 2.48 21.51 -9.28
CA ALA A 331 2.83 20.88 -10.55
C ALA A 331 1.84 21.23 -11.67
N VAL A 332 0.53 21.23 -11.38
CA VAL A 332 -0.50 21.57 -12.37
C VAL A 332 -0.39 23.04 -12.75
N LYS A 333 -0.25 23.94 -11.77
CA LYS A 333 -0.08 25.38 -12.00
C LYS A 333 1.10 25.66 -12.92
N ARG A 334 2.27 25.08 -12.61
CA ARG A 334 3.52 25.25 -13.39
C ARG A 334 3.44 24.59 -14.77
N TYR A 335 2.69 23.51 -14.94
CA TYR A 335 2.50 22.86 -16.24
C TYR A 335 1.69 23.74 -17.20
N PHE A 336 0.54 24.25 -16.75
CA PHE A 336 -0.33 25.07 -17.59
C PHE A 336 0.20 26.50 -17.77
N ASP A 337 0.85 27.07 -16.76
CA ASP A 337 1.52 28.35 -16.87
C ASP A 337 2.85 28.38 -16.09
N PRO A 338 3.98 28.08 -16.76
CA PRO A 338 5.30 28.15 -16.17
C PRO A 338 5.70 29.54 -15.67
N THR A 339 5.04 30.61 -16.15
CA THR A 339 5.31 31.99 -15.71
C THR A 339 4.67 32.31 -14.37
N GLY A 340 3.71 31.49 -13.94
CA GLY A 340 2.94 31.68 -12.71
C GLY A 340 2.09 32.96 -12.70
N GLN A 341 1.74 33.51 -13.86
CA GLN A 341 0.96 34.75 -13.99
C GLN A 341 -0.55 34.50 -14.08
N THR A 342 -0.95 33.33 -14.58
CA THR A 342 -2.32 32.95 -14.86
C THR A 342 -2.66 31.58 -14.27
N PHE A 343 -3.95 31.29 -14.17
CA PHE A 343 -4.47 29.97 -13.79
C PHE A 343 -5.66 29.64 -14.70
N PRO A 344 -5.45 28.91 -15.81
CA PRO A 344 -6.49 28.63 -16.80
C PRO A 344 -7.45 27.52 -16.32
N HIS A 345 -8.16 27.77 -15.22
CA HIS A 345 -9.00 26.81 -14.49
C HIS A 345 -9.98 26.02 -15.37
N ARG A 346 -10.66 26.68 -16.33
CA ARG A 346 -11.56 26.02 -17.29
C ARG A 346 -10.83 24.96 -18.12
N GLN A 347 -9.66 25.30 -18.64
CA GLN A 347 -8.86 24.39 -19.46
C GLN A 347 -8.35 23.22 -18.61
N ILE A 348 -7.85 23.50 -17.40
CA ILE A 348 -7.34 22.48 -16.48
C ILE A 348 -8.40 21.41 -16.21
N ALA A 349 -9.61 21.83 -15.80
CA ALA A 349 -10.69 20.90 -15.51
C ALA A 349 -11.16 20.15 -16.77
N ARG A 350 -11.29 20.85 -17.91
CA ARG A 350 -11.69 20.23 -19.19
C ARG A 350 -10.68 19.15 -19.60
N ASP A 351 -9.40 19.47 -19.59
CA ASP A 351 -8.35 18.56 -20.04
C ASP A 351 -8.26 17.35 -19.11
N ALA A 352 -8.52 17.51 -17.80
CA ALA A 352 -8.62 16.37 -16.86
C ALA A 352 -9.80 15.45 -17.18
N LEU A 353 -11.01 15.99 -17.41
CA LEU A 353 -12.18 15.19 -17.78
C LEU A 353 -11.94 14.43 -19.09
N MET A 354 -11.42 15.15 -20.10
CA MET A 354 -11.17 14.60 -21.43
C MET A 354 -10.03 13.58 -21.44
N ALA A 355 -9.10 13.64 -20.50
CA ALA A 355 -8.08 12.61 -20.31
C ALA A 355 -8.68 11.26 -19.85
N GLY A 356 -9.84 11.28 -19.19
CA GLY A 356 -10.52 10.08 -18.71
C GLY A 356 -10.79 10.06 -17.20
N ASN A 357 -10.55 11.16 -16.48
CA ASN A 357 -10.98 11.27 -15.07
C ASN A 357 -12.50 11.47 -15.01
N ASP A 358 -13.18 10.72 -14.14
CA ASP A 358 -14.62 10.80 -13.93
C ASP A 358 -14.99 11.76 -12.78
N LEU A 359 -14.14 11.83 -11.75
CA LEU A 359 -14.24 12.78 -10.64
C LEU A 359 -13.03 13.72 -10.62
N LEU A 360 -13.29 15.02 -10.44
CA LEU A 360 -12.29 16.08 -10.44
C LEU A 360 -12.23 16.75 -9.08
N ILE A 361 -11.06 16.74 -8.45
CA ILE A 361 -10.83 17.40 -7.16
C ILE A 361 -10.43 18.86 -7.40
N LEU A 362 -11.33 19.78 -7.03
CA LEU A 362 -11.10 21.23 -7.06
C LEU A 362 -10.66 21.70 -5.67
N ALA A 363 -9.36 21.60 -5.39
CA ALA A 363 -8.73 22.13 -4.19
C ALA A 363 -7.50 22.97 -4.58
N GLN A 364 -7.14 23.97 -3.78
CA GLN A 364 -6.08 24.93 -4.11
C GLN A 364 -6.28 25.59 -5.51
N PHE A 365 -7.54 25.72 -5.92
CA PHE A 365 -7.98 25.89 -7.32
C PHE A 365 -7.91 27.35 -7.80
N ALA A 366 -6.79 28.02 -7.51
CA ALA A 366 -6.47 29.37 -7.95
C ALA A 366 -4.96 29.57 -7.95
N ARG A 367 -4.50 30.60 -8.67
CA ARG A 367 -3.08 31.00 -8.67
C ARG A 367 -2.57 31.29 -7.26
N GLU A 368 -3.35 32.05 -6.50
CA GLU A 368 -3.05 32.46 -5.13
C GLU A 368 -3.70 31.50 -4.14
N ASP A 369 -3.09 31.33 -2.97
CA ASP A 369 -3.68 30.56 -1.87
C ASP A 369 -4.69 31.44 -1.10
N ALA A 370 -5.77 31.81 -1.78
CA ALA A 370 -6.84 32.64 -1.25
C ALA A 370 -8.21 32.05 -1.61
N TRP A 371 -9.18 32.11 -0.70
CA TRP A 371 -10.47 31.44 -0.87
C TRP A 371 -11.34 32.03 -1.99
N HIS A 372 -11.53 33.36 -2.02
CA HIS A 372 -12.44 33.99 -2.99
C HIS A 372 -12.03 33.70 -4.46
N PRO A 373 -10.75 33.83 -4.87
CA PRO A 373 -10.35 33.43 -6.22
C PRO A 373 -10.58 31.94 -6.51
N GLN A 374 -10.45 31.05 -5.53
CA GLN A 374 -10.74 29.62 -5.70
C GLN A 374 -12.23 29.40 -5.94
N LEU A 375 -13.10 30.02 -5.14
CA LEU A 375 -14.55 29.94 -5.29
C LEU A 375 -15.02 30.46 -6.66
N ASP A 376 -14.50 31.61 -7.09
CA ASP A 376 -14.82 32.21 -8.38
C ASP A 376 -14.42 31.26 -9.54
N ASN A 377 -13.21 30.71 -9.49
CA ASN A 377 -12.74 29.74 -10.50
C ASN A 377 -13.59 28.46 -10.51
N MET A 378 -14.04 27.97 -9.34
CA MET A 378 -14.91 26.79 -9.26
C MET A 378 -16.24 27.06 -9.97
N ARG A 379 -16.93 28.15 -9.61
CA ARG A 379 -18.22 28.53 -10.22
C ARG A 379 -18.10 28.75 -11.72
N ASP A 380 -17.05 29.46 -12.13
CA ASP A 380 -16.80 29.74 -13.53
C ASP A 380 -16.50 28.46 -14.34
N THR A 381 -15.79 27.49 -13.74
CA THR A 381 -15.58 26.16 -14.33
C THR A 381 -16.89 25.38 -14.48
N LEU A 382 -17.72 25.34 -13.44
CA LEU A 382 -19.02 24.66 -13.46
C LEU A 382 -19.96 25.27 -14.51
N ALA A 383 -20.01 26.60 -14.60
CA ALA A 383 -20.75 27.32 -15.63
C ALA A 383 -20.26 26.99 -17.05
N TYR A 384 -18.94 26.99 -17.25
CA TYR A 384 -18.31 26.59 -18.51
C TYR A 384 -18.67 25.15 -18.90
N PHE A 385 -18.64 24.20 -17.96
CA PHE A 385 -19.02 22.81 -18.23
C PHE A 385 -20.48 22.67 -18.64
N ARG A 386 -21.41 23.40 -18.02
CA ARG A 386 -22.83 23.43 -18.44
C ARG A 386 -23.01 23.97 -19.85
N GLU A 387 -22.26 25.01 -20.21
CA GLU A 387 -22.29 25.56 -21.56
C GLU A 387 -21.75 24.55 -22.58
N GLN A 388 -20.61 23.92 -22.28
CA GLN A 388 -20.03 22.88 -23.14
C GLN A 388 -20.96 21.67 -23.27
N TYR A 389 -21.59 21.22 -22.19
CA TYR A 389 -22.57 20.13 -22.22
C TYR A 389 -23.72 20.43 -23.19
N ARG A 390 -24.22 21.68 -23.22
CA ARG A 390 -25.32 22.06 -24.11
C ARG A 390 -24.90 22.24 -25.57
N SER A 391 -23.63 22.56 -25.84
CA SER A 391 -23.14 22.97 -27.15
C SER A 391 -22.28 21.93 -27.87
N ASP A 392 -21.64 21.01 -27.14
CA ASP A 392 -20.79 19.94 -27.67
C ASP A 392 -21.30 18.56 -27.22
N ARG A 393 -21.84 17.80 -28.19
CA ARG A 393 -22.37 16.45 -27.95
C ARG A 393 -21.30 15.45 -27.49
N THR A 394 -20.05 15.60 -27.94
CA THR A 394 -18.94 14.72 -27.54
C THR A 394 -18.60 14.96 -26.07
N PHE A 395 -18.53 16.23 -25.68
CA PHE A 395 -18.33 16.62 -24.29
C PHE A 395 -19.48 16.13 -23.40
N ALA A 396 -20.74 16.34 -23.80
CA ALA A 396 -21.90 15.83 -23.08
C ALA A 396 -21.88 14.31 -22.89
N THR A 397 -21.51 13.56 -23.92
CA THR A 397 -21.38 12.09 -23.81
C THR A 397 -20.34 11.71 -22.76
N ARG A 398 -19.17 12.38 -22.75
CA ARG A 398 -18.12 12.13 -21.75
C ARG A 398 -18.59 12.46 -20.33
N VAL A 399 -19.34 13.56 -20.16
CA VAL A 399 -19.94 13.96 -18.87
C VAL A 399 -20.95 12.91 -18.39
N ASP A 400 -21.84 12.46 -19.25
CA ASP A 400 -22.85 11.46 -18.91
C ASP A 400 -22.21 10.12 -18.51
N GLU A 401 -21.16 9.68 -19.22
CA GLU A 401 -20.40 8.48 -18.86
C GLU A 401 -19.70 8.61 -17.50
N ALA A 402 -19.09 9.76 -17.20
CA ALA A 402 -18.46 10.03 -15.91
C ALA A 402 -19.50 10.04 -14.79
N ALA A 403 -20.58 10.82 -14.98
CA ALA A 403 -21.66 10.93 -14.01
C ALA A 403 -22.30 9.57 -13.73
N LEU A 404 -22.54 8.73 -14.75
CA LEU A 404 -23.11 7.40 -14.56
C LEU A 404 -22.26 6.53 -13.63
N ARG A 405 -20.93 6.54 -13.79
CA ARG A 405 -20.01 5.79 -12.90
C ARG A 405 -20.09 6.30 -11.46
N VAL A 406 -20.10 7.62 -11.28
CA VAL A 406 -20.21 8.24 -9.95
C VAL A 406 -21.55 7.93 -9.29
N VAL A 407 -22.65 8.03 -10.03
CA VAL A 407 -24.00 7.68 -9.56
C VAL A 407 -24.07 6.22 -9.14
N ARG A 408 -23.53 5.31 -9.96
CA ARG A 408 -23.49 3.88 -9.64
C ARG A 408 -22.68 3.60 -8.38
N MET A 409 -21.53 4.26 -8.20
CA MET A 409 -20.72 4.18 -6.99
C MET A 409 -21.50 4.66 -5.76
N LYS A 410 -22.16 5.83 -5.83
CA LYS A 410 -22.97 6.35 -4.70
C LYS A 410 -24.13 5.44 -4.32
N LEU A 411 -24.84 4.89 -5.31
CA LEU A 411 -25.95 3.94 -5.08
C LEU A 411 -25.46 2.61 -4.49
N LYS A 412 -24.20 2.22 -4.72
CA LYS A 412 -23.59 1.04 -4.10
C LYS A 412 -23.31 1.27 -2.61
N LEU A 413 -22.89 2.47 -2.21
CA LEU A 413 -22.67 2.81 -0.80
C LEU A 413 -23.98 2.83 0.00
N TYR A 414 -25.08 3.24 -0.64
CA TYR A 414 -26.39 3.42 -0.01
C TYR A 414 -27.50 2.73 -0.82
N PRO A 415 -27.58 1.39 -0.77
CA PRO A 415 -28.58 0.64 -1.55
C PRO A 415 -30.02 0.90 -1.07
N GLU A 416 -30.19 1.07 0.24
CA GLU A 416 -31.46 1.36 0.93
C GLU A 416 -31.34 2.74 1.57
N PHE A 417 -31.90 3.76 0.92
CA PHE A 417 -31.82 5.15 1.38
C PHE A 417 -33.11 5.91 1.03
N GLU A 418 -33.79 6.43 2.06
CA GLU A 418 -34.95 7.33 1.92
C GLU A 418 -34.77 8.56 2.83
N GLY A 419 -34.92 9.76 2.27
CA GLY A 419 -35.13 11.00 3.04
C GLY A 419 -34.02 11.46 4.00
N GLY A 420 -32.81 10.87 3.96
CA GLY A 420 -31.72 11.20 4.89
C GLY A 420 -31.48 10.14 5.97
N GLU A 421 -32.42 9.22 6.18
CA GLU A 421 -32.26 8.14 7.14
C GLU A 421 -31.20 7.12 6.66
N GLY A 422 -30.27 6.75 7.55
CA GLY A 422 -29.23 5.74 7.25
C GLY A 422 -27.93 6.26 6.64
N LEU A 423 -27.81 7.56 6.29
CA LEU A 423 -26.53 8.12 5.78
C LEU A 423 -25.40 8.09 6.79
N LEU A 424 -25.75 8.14 8.06
CA LEU A 424 -24.81 8.09 9.16
C LEU A 424 -25.16 6.91 10.07
N PRO A 425 -24.15 6.21 10.61
CA PRO A 425 -24.40 5.24 11.67
C PRO A 425 -25.17 5.88 12.83
N PRO A 426 -26.19 5.21 13.43
CA PRO A 426 -26.95 5.76 14.55
C PRO A 426 -26.10 5.92 15.81
N LEU A 427 -26.43 6.90 16.65
CA LEU A 427 -25.90 6.99 18.02
C LEU A 427 -26.62 5.95 18.91
N PRO A 428 -25.98 5.34 19.93
CA PRO A 428 -24.76 5.76 20.63
C PRO A 428 -23.45 5.12 20.11
N GLU A 429 -23.37 4.66 18.86
CA GLU A 429 -22.29 3.76 18.40
C GLU A 429 -20.93 4.36 17.95
N PRO A 430 -20.62 5.68 17.91
CA PRO A 430 -19.33 6.08 17.35
C PRO A 430 -18.21 5.90 18.38
N ARG A 431 -17.45 4.82 18.20
CA ARG A 431 -16.20 4.53 18.92
C ARG A 431 -15.05 5.16 18.16
N PHE A 432 -14.40 6.15 18.77
CA PHE A 432 -13.20 6.80 18.25
C PHE A 432 -12.04 6.59 19.22
N GLY A 433 -10.83 6.43 18.71
CA GLY A 433 -9.64 6.32 19.55
C GLY A 433 -9.49 4.97 20.27
N GLU A 434 -10.32 3.96 19.94
CA GLU A 434 -10.27 2.64 20.58
C GLU A 434 -9.28 1.67 19.92
N GLY A 435 -8.67 2.05 18.79
CA GLY A 435 -7.74 1.19 18.03
C GLY A 435 -6.30 1.13 18.56
N GLY A 436 -6.05 1.68 19.76
CA GLY A 436 -4.70 1.80 20.32
C GLY A 436 -3.95 0.48 20.49
N GLU A 437 -4.66 -0.62 20.78
CA GLU A 437 -4.04 -1.96 20.89
C GLU A 437 -3.45 -2.45 19.57
N VAL A 438 -4.12 -2.18 18.43
CA VAL A 438 -3.62 -2.55 17.10
C VAL A 438 -2.42 -1.67 16.75
N THR A 439 -2.48 -0.36 17.00
CA THR A 439 -1.30 0.52 16.80
C THR A 439 -0.11 0.05 17.63
N GLN A 440 -0.33 -0.35 18.89
CA GLN A 440 0.71 -0.89 19.75
C GLN A 440 1.28 -2.21 19.20
N ALA A 441 0.43 -3.12 18.73
CA ALA A 441 0.88 -4.38 18.13
C ALA A 441 1.72 -4.15 16.86
N VAL A 442 1.32 -3.18 16.00
CA VAL A 442 2.13 -2.77 14.85
C VAL A 442 3.47 -2.22 15.33
N ALA A 443 3.49 -1.30 16.30
CA ALA A 443 4.73 -0.71 16.80
C ALA A 443 5.72 -1.76 17.35
N GLU A 444 5.21 -2.77 18.05
CA GLU A 444 6.03 -3.87 18.59
C GLU A 444 6.57 -4.79 17.49
N GLN A 445 5.73 -5.21 16.55
CA GLN A 445 6.10 -6.13 15.47
C GLN A 445 6.95 -5.45 14.38
N SER A 446 6.79 -4.14 14.18
CA SER A 446 7.58 -3.37 13.23
C SER A 446 8.94 -2.95 13.78
N LEU A 447 9.22 -3.13 15.08
CA LEU A 447 10.51 -2.74 15.64
C LEU A 447 11.63 -3.53 14.98
N THR A 448 12.52 -2.81 14.29
CA THR A 448 13.63 -3.40 13.53
C THR A 448 14.97 -2.94 14.09
N LEU A 449 15.88 -3.88 14.32
CA LEU A 449 17.29 -3.60 14.57
C LEU A 449 17.99 -3.37 13.22
N LEU A 450 18.49 -2.14 12.99
CA LEU A 450 19.28 -1.83 11.80
C LEU A 450 20.76 -2.13 12.02
N PHE A 451 21.29 -1.75 13.19
CA PHE A 451 22.71 -1.90 13.50
C PHE A 451 22.92 -2.20 14.99
N PRO A 452 23.83 -3.11 15.37
CA PRO A 452 24.50 -4.08 14.50
C PRO A 452 23.50 -5.09 13.91
N ARG A 453 23.92 -5.99 13.01
CA ARG A 453 22.97 -6.76 12.18
C ARG A 453 22.31 -7.91 12.93
N THR A 454 22.91 -8.35 14.03
CA THR A 454 22.41 -9.48 14.82
C THR A 454 22.22 -9.10 16.29
N LEU A 455 21.32 -9.82 16.97
CA LEU A 455 21.13 -9.68 18.41
C LEU A 455 22.38 -10.08 19.21
N GLU A 456 23.19 -10.99 18.68
CA GLU A 456 24.47 -11.39 19.28
C GLU A 456 25.47 -10.23 19.27
N GLU A 457 25.73 -9.63 18.11
CA GLU A 457 26.58 -8.44 17.99
C GLU A 457 26.04 -7.28 18.83
N LEU A 458 24.72 -7.14 18.95
CA LEU A 458 24.09 -6.13 19.79
C LEU A 458 24.37 -6.38 21.27
N ASN A 459 24.36 -7.63 21.73
CA ASN A 459 24.71 -7.98 23.10
C ASN A 459 26.20 -7.77 23.37
N GLU A 460 27.07 -7.90 22.37
CA GLU A 460 28.49 -7.57 22.51
C GLU A 460 28.74 -6.05 22.59
N ARG A 461 28.10 -5.27 21.70
CA ARG A 461 28.27 -3.81 21.62
C ARG A 461 27.51 -3.05 22.71
N LEU A 462 26.33 -3.54 23.07
CA LEU A 462 25.40 -2.92 24.01
C LEU A 462 24.85 -3.96 25.01
N PRO A 463 25.70 -4.52 25.90
CA PRO A 463 25.35 -5.66 26.75
C PRO A 463 24.27 -5.39 27.81
N ARG A 464 23.98 -4.13 28.11
CA ARG A 464 23.05 -3.75 29.18
C ARG A 464 22.31 -2.46 28.86
N ALA A 465 21.14 -2.32 29.46
CA ALA A 465 20.35 -1.08 29.48
C ALA A 465 21.04 0.03 30.31
N PRO A 466 20.61 1.29 30.16
CA PRO A 466 21.07 2.39 31.01
C PRO A 466 20.81 2.12 32.50
N LEU A 467 21.78 2.43 33.35
CA LEU A 467 21.69 2.25 34.80
C LEU A 467 21.46 3.57 35.53
N ARG A 468 21.05 3.46 36.80
CA ARG A 468 20.93 4.60 37.69
C ARG A 468 22.28 5.29 37.87
N GLY A 469 22.31 6.61 37.72
CA GLY A 469 23.53 7.43 37.82
C GLY A 469 24.35 7.51 36.53
N GLU A 470 23.95 6.83 35.45
CA GLU A 470 24.54 7.02 34.13
C GLU A 470 23.79 8.17 33.41
N PRO A 471 24.43 9.32 33.12
CA PRO A 471 23.74 10.44 32.48
C PRO A 471 23.35 10.13 31.03
N ILE A 472 22.10 10.47 30.68
CA ILE A 472 21.48 10.25 29.38
C ILE A 472 21.15 11.60 28.75
N VAL A 473 21.68 11.84 27.56
CA VAL A 473 21.31 12.99 26.73
C VAL A 473 20.53 12.49 25.52
N ILE A 474 19.36 13.07 25.27
CA ILE A 474 18.53 12.76 24.11
C ILE A 474 18.51 13.98 23.19
N PHE A 475 18.76 13.78 21.90
CA PHE A 475 18.50 14.76 20.86
C PHE A 475 17.32 14.30 20.01
N THR A 476 16.35 15.18 19.81
CA THR A 476 15.12 14.87 19.09
C THR A 476 14.91 15.84 17.93
N ASP A 477 14.70 15.30 16.73
CA ASP A 477 14.13 16.05 15.62
C ASP A 477 12.69 16.45 16.01
N SER A 478 12.54 17.70 16.44
CA SER A 478 11.29 18.24 16.99
C SER A 478 10.70 19.31 16.07
N ARG A 479 10.77 19.05 14.75
CA ARG A 479 10.23 19.93 13.72
C ARG A 479 8.80 20.37 14.03
N ARG A 480 8.55 21.66 13.82
CA ARG A 480 7.27 22.29 14.15
C ARG A 480 6.37 22.40 12.93
N VAL A 481 5.10 22.10 13.13
CA VAL A 481 4.06 22.12 12.10
C VAL A 481 2.78 22.77 12.64
N ARG A 482 1.83 23.04 11.75
CA ARG A 482 0.49 23.52 12.08
C ARG A 482 -0.50 22.95 11.08
N ASP A 483 -1.73 22.70 11.52
CA ASP A 483 -2.77 22.11 10.68
C ASP A 483 -3.46 23.13 9.75
N CYS A 484 -3.45 24.40 10.15
CA CYS A 484 -4.06 25.51 9.45
C CYS A 484 -3.28 26.81 9.69
N PHE A 485 -3.58 27.86 8.92
CA PHE A 485 -2.87 29.13 9.01
C PHE A 485 -2.96 29.77 10.41
N ASP A 486 -4.16 29.77 11.01
CA ASP A 486 -4.41 30.35 12.35
C ASP A 486 -4.21 29.34 13.49
N CYS A 487 -3.81 28.11 13.18
CA CYS A 487 -3.61 27.07 14.18
C CYS A 487 -2.27 27.26 14.91
N PRO A 488 -2.20 26.92 16.22
CA PRO A 488 -0.93 26.96 16.95
C PRO A 488 0.06 25.94 16.38
N TYR A 489 1.34 26.31 16.40
CA TYR A 489 2.42 25.39 16.04
C TYR A 489 2.64 24.34 17.13
N TYR A 490 2.72 23.07 16.73
CA TYR A 490 3.09 21.96 17.59
C TYR A 490 4.28 21.18 17.01
N ALA A 491 4.98 20.41 17.85
CA ALA A 491 6.05 19.53 17.41
C ALA A 491 5.48 18.18 16.97
N LEU A 492 5.88 17.66 15.80
CA LEU A 492 5.46 16.33 15.35
C LEU A 492 5.90 15.23 16.31
N LEU A 493 7.13 15.35 16.81
CA LEU A 493 7.68 14.56 17.89
C LEU A 493 8.18 15.54 18.96
N PRO A 494 7.49 15.67 20.11
CA PRO A 494 7.93 16.56 21.17
C PRO A 494 9.35 16.25 21.64
N THR A 495 10.13 17.29 21.91
CA THR A 495 11.56 17.16 22.28
C THR A 495 11.78 16.19 23.44
N ASP A 496 10.89 16.17 24.43
CA ASP A 496 10.94 15.35 25.63
C ASP A 496 10.08 14.07 25.55
N ALA A 497 9.53 13.72 24.38
CA ALA A 497 8.63 12.58 24.22
C ALA A 497 9.27 11.27 24.69
N LEU A 498 10.48 10.96 24.22
CA LEU A 498 11.21 9.76 24.61
C LEU A 498 11.65 9.80 26.08
N GLN A 499 12.05 10.98 26.60
CA GLN A 499 12.36 11.13 28.02
C GLN A 499 11.14 10.83 28.89
N LYS A 500 9.95 11.35 28.54
CA LYS A 500 8.70 11.06 29.25
C LYS A 500 8.35 9.59 29.18
N ALA A 501 8.47 8.95 28.02
CA ALA A 501 8.27 7.51 27.84
C ALA A 501 9.19 6.67 28.76
N ILE A 502 10.47 7.03 28.82
CA ILE A 502 11.47 6.40 29.70
C ILE A 502 11.12 6.64 31.17
N LEU A 503 10.82 7.86 31.58
CA LEU A 503 10.52 8.18 32.98
C LEU A 503 9.20 7.56 33.47
N ARG A 504 8.22 7.41 32.58
CA ARG A 504 6.94 6.75 32.88
C ARG A 504 7.14 5.28 33.28
N ARG A 505 8.09 4.58 32.64
CA ARG A 505 8.37 3.14 32.90
C ARG A 505 9.52 2.89 33.85
N TYR A 506 10.61 3.62 33.69
CA TYR A 506 11.88 3.37 34.38
C TYR A 506 12.25 4.47 35.37
N GLY A 507 11.48 5.56 35.41
CA GLY A 507 11.65 6.65 36.36
C GLY A 507 11.15 6.31 37.77
N PRO A 508 11.11 7.30 38.68
CA PRO A 508 10.76 7.09 40.09
C PRO A 508 9.36 6.49 40.34
N GLN A 509 8.41 6.72 39.42
CA GLN A 509 7.04 6.18 39.49
C GLN A 509 6.89 4.80 38.82
N GLY A 510 7.93 4.32 38.12
CA GLY A 510 7.99 3.02 37.49
C GLY A 510 8.97 2.10 38.21
N THR A 511 9.97 1.56 37.51
CA THR A 511 10.97 0.65 38.11
C THR A 511 12.04 1.36 38.96
N ASN A 512 12.09 2.70 38.94
CA ASN A 512 13.09 3.51 39.65
C ASN A 512 14.55 3.19 39.25
N GLN A 513 14.74 2.68 38.03
CA GLN A 513 16.05 2.44 37.42
C GLN A 513 16.72 3.74 36.96
N ILE A 514 15.95 4.77 36.65
CA ILE A 514 16.39 6.06 36.13
C ILE A 514 15.93 7.18 37.08
N ALA A 515 16.86 8.02 37.52
CA ALA A 515 16.51 9.24 38.23
C ALA A 515 16.13 10.36 37.26
N GLU A 516 15.16 11.20 37.59
CA GLU A 516 14.71 12.30 36.71
C GLU A 516 15.86 13.25 36.34
N ALA A 517 16.72 13.59 37.31
CA ALA A 517 17.86 14.48 37.09
C ALA A 517 18.97 13.90 36.19
N GLN A 518 18.93 12.60 35.85
CA GLN A 518 19.97 11.96 35.05
C GLN A 518 19.69 11.95 33.55
N ILE A 519 18.46 12.31 33.13
CA ILE A 519 18.01 12.27 31.74
C ILE A 519 17.57 13.67 31.30
N ILE A 520 18.13 14.15 30.19
CA ILE A 520 17.85 15.48 29.65
C ILE A 520 17.66 15.38 28.14
N SER A 521 16.66 16.09 27.62
CA SER A 521 16.35 16.13 26.18
C SER A 521 16.59 17.50 25.58
N PHE A 522 17.09 17.50 24.34
CA PHE A 522 17.37 18.66 23.52
C PHE A 522 16.81 18.46 22.11
N SER A 523 16.55 19.57 21.42
CA SER A 523 16.13 19.55 20.03
C SER A 523 17.33 19.37 19.08
N PHE A 524 17.07 19.06 17.80
CA PHE A 524 18.11 19.11 16.77
C PHE A 524 18.60 20.54 16.49
N ASP A 525 17.80 21.57 16.77
CA ASP A 525 18.26 22.96 16.77
C ASP A 525 19.38 23.18 17.81
N ASP A 526 19.18 22.66 19.03
CA ASP A 526 20.20 22.70 20.09
C ASP A 526 21.46 21.93 19.70
N LEU A 527 21.29 20.80 19.00
CA LEU A 527 22.41 20.02 18.49
C LEU A 527 23.22 20.81 17.46
N LYS A 528 22.56 21.48 16.50
CA LYS A 528 23.24 22.32 15.51
C LYS A 528 23.99 23.50 16.13
N LEU A 529 23.39 24.14 17.14
CA LEU A 529 24.05 25.19 17.91
C LEU A 529 25.32 24.66 18.61
N PHE A 530 25.23 23.48 19.25
CA PHE A 530 26.38 22.83 19.87
C PHE A 530 27.51 22.51 18.88
N LEU A 531 27.16 22.04 17.68
CA LEU A 531 28.11 21.69 16.61
C LEU A 531 28.77 22.91 15.97
N GLY A 532 28.27 24.13 16.25
CA GLY A 532 28.81 25.36 15.66
C GLY A 532 28.59 25.46 14.16
N VAL A 533 27.44 25.02 13.67
CA VAL A 533 27.08 25.12 12.24
C VAL A 533 26.85 26.60 11.88
N PRO A 534 27.54 27.18 10.87
CA PRO A 534 27.49 28.61 10.57
C PRO A 534 26.09 29.20 10.41
N GLU A 535 25.17 28.48 9.77
CA GLU A 535 23.76 28.91 9.59
C GLU A 535 23.00 29.02 10.92
N ALA A 536 23.34 28.18 11.91
CA ALA A 536 22.82 28.30 13.27
C ALA A 536 23.52 29.43 14.03
N ILE A 537 24.79 29.72 13.69
CA ILE A 537 25.60 30.79 14.31
C ILE A 537 25.19 32.20 13.85
N GLU A 538 24.75 32.38 12.59
CA GLU A 538 24.23 33.68 12.12
C GLU A 538 22.95 34.10 12.88
N SER A 539 22.22 33.13 13.45
CA SER A 539 21.13 33.38 14.41
C SER A 539 21.59 33.54 15.87
N SER A 540 22.87 33.25 16.16
CA SER A 540 23.45 33.11 17.51
C SER A 540 24.32 34.29 17.94
N GLU A 541 24.26 35.46 17.29
CA GLU A 541 24.83 36.70 17.87
C GLU A 541 24.15 37.10 19.21
N ASN A 542 23.12 36.35 19.64
CA ASN A 542 22.48 36.41 20.94
C ASN A 542 23.28 35.63 22.03
N PRO A 543 23.70 36.28 23.14
CA PRO A 543 24.32 35.62 24.30
C PRO A 543 23.56 34.41 24.86
N GLU A 544 22.23 34.37 24.73
CA GLU A 544 21.41 33.24 25.18
C GLU A 544 21.64 31.98 24.34
N ALA A 545 21.85 32.12 23.03
CA ALA A 545 22.12 30.99 22.15
C ALA A 545 23.50 30.38 22.44
N GLN A 546 24.50 31.22 22.72
CA GLN A 546 25.82 30.78 23.16
C GLN A 546 25.76 30.06 24.51
N ALA A 547 25.06 30.63 25.50
CA ALA A 547 24.87 29.98 26.79
C ALA A 547 24.16 28.63 26.67
N ARG A 548 23.19 28.50 25.75
CA ARG A 548 22.50 27.25 25.45
C ARG A 548 23.45 26.22 24.82
N ALA A 549 24.27 26.63 23.85
CA ALA A 549 25.29 25.76 23.24
C ALA A 549 26.33 25.28 24.27
N ASP A 550 26.77 26.15 25.17
CA ASP A 550 27.73 25.81 26.24
C ASP A 550 27.11 24.84 27.26
N ALA A 551 25.82 25.01 27.59
CA ALA A 551 25.09 24.08 28.44
C ALA A 551 24.97 22.69 27.80
N VAL A 552 24.64 22.62 26.50
CA VAL A 552 24.61 21.36 25.75
C VAL A 552 26.00 20.70 25.73
N ARG A 553 27.06 21.48 25.47
CA ARG A 553 28.45 20.98 25.46
C ARG A 553 28.82 20.31 26.78
N ALA A 554 28.59 20.99 27.91
CA ALA A 554 28.91 20.47 29.23
C ALA A 554 28.15 19.16 29.54
N LEU A 555 26.90 19.05 29.09
CA LEU A 555 26.09 17.83 29.29
C LEU A 555 26.52 16.70 28.36
N VAL A 556 26.83 16.98 27.10
CA VAL A 556 27.33 16.00 26.13
C VAL A 556 28.67 15.43 26.60
N GLU A 557 29.59 16.26 27.11
CA GLU A 557 30.89 15.82 27.65
C GLU A 557 30.72 14.83 28.82
N ASN A 558 29.77 15.08 29.71
CA ASN A 558 29.47 14.24 30.87
C ASN A 558 28.54 13.04 30.58
N ALA A 559 27.87 13.03 29.42
CA ALA A 559 26.95 11.96 29.05
C ALA A 559 27.64 10.60 28.94
N GLN A 560 26.99 9.54 29.42
CA GLN A 560 27.39 8.16 29.11
C GLN A 560 26.55 7.59 27.96
N TRP A 561 25.32 8.06 27.83
CA TRP A 561 24.38 7.68 26.78
C TRP A 561 23.99 8.90 25.96
N ILE A 562 24.08 8.76 24.64
CA ILE A 562 23.55 9.74 23.69
C ILE A 562 22.51 9.03 22.84
N ILE A 563 21.28 9.53 22.87
CA ILE A 563 20.17 8.97 22.11
C ILE A 563 19.76 9.96 21.02
N LEU A 564 19.68 9.50 19.77
CA LEU A 564 19.26 10.28 18.62
C LEU A 564 17.87 9.82 18.18
N ALA A 565 16.84 10.62 18.44
CA ALA A 565 15.48 10.41 17.97
C ALA A 565 15.29 11.15 16.63
N MET A 566 15.48 10.42 15.54
CA MET A 566 15.57 10.94 14.17
C MET A 566 14.25 10.76 13.43
N GLN A 567 13.92 11.71 12.54
CA GLN A 567 12.85 11.56 11.55
C GLN A 567 13.48 11.35 10.15
N ASP A 568 13.03 12.02 9.10
CA ASP A 568 13.63 12.01 7.75
C ASP A 568 14.50 13.26 7.52
N ILE A 569 15.45 13.21 6.58
CA ILE A 569 16.23 14.42 6.22
C ILE A 569 15.44 15.23 5.19
N ASN A 570 15.04 16.45 5.54
CA ASN A 570 14.24 17.31 4.67
C ASN A 570 14.81 18.73 4.59
N LEU A 571 15.81 18.86 3.73
CA LEU A 571 16.45 20.12 3.39
C LEU A 571 15.78 20.81 2.18
N SER A 572 14.67 20.26 1.66
CA SER A 572 13.99 20.82 0.50
C SER A 572 13.42 22.20 0.85
N PRO A 573 13.62 23.22 0.00
CA PRO A 573 13.08 24.54 0.29
C PRO A 573 11.55 24.54 0.35
N MET A 574 10.97 25.49 1.09
CA MET A 574 9.55 25.80 0.87
C MET A 574 9.37 26.35 -0.55
N SER A 575 8.25 26.03 -1.21
CA SER A 575 7.99 26.52 -2.57
C SER A 575 8.10 28.05 -2.60
N GLY A 576 8.98 28.58 -3.45
CA GLY A 576 9.23 30.01 -3.58
C GLY A 576 10.30 30.59 -2.64
N THR A 577 10.96 29.78 -1.81
CA THR A 577 12.10 30.20 -0.98
C THR A 577 13.39 29.46 -1.36
N GLN A 578 14.55 30.06 -1.05
CA GLN A 578 15.85 29.37 -1.12
C GLN A 578 16.23 28.69 0.21
N VAL A 579 15.42 28.86 1.26
CA VAL A 579 15.68 28.36 2.61
C VAL A 579 15.05 26.98 2.78
N ALA A 580 15.83 26.02 3.26
CA ALA A 580 15.39 24.67 3.60
C ALA A 580 14.14 24.69 4.52
N ARG A 581 13.21 23.75 4.33
CA ARG A 581 11.99 23.67 5.13
C ARG A 581 12.28 23.29 6.59
N TYR A 582 13.19 22.33 6.80
CA TYR A 582 13.64 21.87 8.12
C TYR A 582 15.18 21.77 8.13
N PRO A 583 15.90 22.90 8.20
CA PRO A 583 17.36 22.91 8.14
C PRO A 583 17.99 22.03 9.21
N GLU A 584 17.39 21.90 10.38
CA GLU A 584 17.85 21.10 11.53
C GLU A 584 17.81 19.57 11.31
N SER A 585 17.08 19.09 10.30
CA SER A 585 16.83 17.65 10.10
C SER A 585 18.08 16.80 9.85
N ASP A 586 19.20 17.38 9.41
CA ASP A 586 20.47 16.66 9.20
C ASP A 586 21.44 16.74 10.39
N ALA A 587 21.02 17.28 11.55
CA ALA A 587 21.89 17.49 12.70
C ALA A 587 22.55 16.21 13.24
N ALA A 588 21.82 15.09 13.24
CA ALA A 588 22.35 13.78 13.65
C ALA A 588 23.53 13.35 12.75
N ARG A 589 23.40 13.56 11.43
CA ARG A 589 24.44 13.28 10.45
C ARG A 589 25.70 14.10 10.72
N LEU A 590 25.51 15.41 10.89
CA LEU A 590 26.60 16.34 11.19
C LEU A 590 27.30 15.98 12.50
N MET A 591 26.57 15.54 13.53
CA MET A 591 27.16 15.08 14.79
C MET A 591 28.02 13.83 14.57
N LEU A 592 27.50 12.84 13.84
CA LEU A 592 28.24 11.62 13.55
C LEU A 592 29.50 11.92 12.73
N ASP A 593 29.48 12.89 11.82
CA ASP A 593 30.64 13.27 10.99
C ASP A 593 31.67 14.14 11.71
N ALA A 594 31.22 15.19 12.40
CA ALA A 594 32.11 16.20 12.96
C ALA A 594 32.55 15.92 14.41
N ALA A 595 31.79 15.12 15.17
CA ALA A 595 31.95 15.02 16.63
C ALA A 595 32.60 13.70 17.11
N ALA A 596 33.44 13.06 16.29
CA ALA A 596 34.06 11.77 16.63
C ALA A 596 34.79 11.76 18.00
N SER A 597 35.40 12.88 18.41
CA SER A 597 36.03 13.02 19.72
C SER A 597 35.01 13.11 20.87
N SER A 598 33.92 13.86 20.68
CA SER A 598 32.84 14.01 21.67
C SER A 598 31.99 12.75 21.83
N LEU A 599 32.03 11.82 20.87
CA LEU A 599 31.33 10.53 20.93
C LEU A 599 32.20 9.41 21.54
N PHE A 600 33.50 9.65 21.76
CA PHE A 600 34.42 8.63 22.23
C PHE A 600 34.01 8.06 23.60
N ASN A 601 34.04 6.73 23.74
CA ASN A 601 33.60 5.97 24.92
C ASN A 601 32.13 6.17 25.35
N LYS A 602 31.27 6.76 24.51
CA LYS A 602 29.84 6.91 24.80
C LYS A 602 29.03 5.83 24.11
N ARG A 603 27.87 5.49 24.69
CA ARG A 603 26.89 4.61 24.06
C ARG A 603 25.94 5.46 23.23
N VAL A 604 26.06 5.36 21.91
CA VAL A 604 25.27 6.17 20.98
C VAL A 604 24.19 5.28 20.37
N VAL A 605 22.92 5.60 20.64
CA VAL A 605 21.78 4.83 20.14
C VAL A 605 20.92 5.71 19.25
N ALA A 606 20.59 5.24 18.05
CA ALA A 606 19.71 5.94 17.13
C ALA A 606 18.34 5.24 17.03
N PHE A 607 17.27 6.03 17.04
CA PHE A 607 15.90 5.60 16.76
C PHE A 607 15.38 6.40 15.56
N ALA A 608 15.09 5.70 14.46
CA ALA A 608 14.44 6.28 13.30
C ALA A 608 12.91 6.15 13.43
N PHE A 609 12.24 7.25 13.82
CA PHE A 609 10.77 7.38 13.89
C PHE A 609 10.13 7.68 12.54
N ASN A 610 10.90 7.55 11.45
CA ASN A 610 10.48 7.75 10.07
C ASN A 610 11.28 6.77 9.21
N VAL A 611 11.79 7.18 8.05
CA VAL A 611 12.55 6.32 7.13
C VAL A 611 13.77 5.63 7.77
N PRO A 612 14.05 4.35 7.45
CA PRO A 612 15.17 3.59 8.02
C PRO A 612 16.53 3.84 7.32
N TYR A 613 16.55 4.61 6.22
CA TYR A 613 17.69 4.76 5.31
C TYR A 613 18.29 6.18 5.27
N GLN A 614 18.19 6.92 6.39
CA GLN A 614 18.68 8.29 6.48
C GLN A 614 20.19 8.41 6.75
N LEU A 615 20.80 7.38 7.35
CA LEU A 615 22.24 7.35 7.62
C LEU A 615 22.95 6.52 6.55
N ASP A 616 24.21 6.85 6.27
CA ASP A 616 25.10 6.05 5.43
C ASP A 616 25.90 5.00 6.23
N THR A 617 26.68 4.16 5.53
CA THR A 617 27.53 3.13 6.17
C THR A 617 28.57 3.71 7.12
N THR A 618 29.10 4.90 6.82
CA THR A 618 30.11 5.57 7.64
C THR A 618 29.50 6.05 8.94
N GLU A 619 28.37 6.73 8.86
CA GLU A 619 27.62 7.28 9.98
C GLU A 619 27.08 6.18 10.89
N ILE A 620 26.41 5.18 10.34
CA ILE A 620 25.78 4.12 11.14
C ILE A 620 26.82 3.27 11.89
N SER A 621 28.02 3.12 11.34
CA SER A 621 29.12 2.36 11.98
C SER A 621 29.62 2.98 13.29
N LYS A 622 29.37 4.28 13.50
CA LYS A 622 29.75 5.04 14.70
C LYS A 622 28.76 4.83 15.86
N LEU A 623 27.62 4.19 15.60
CA LEU A 623 26.60 3.93 16.60
C LEU A 623 26.91 2.66 17.41
N SER A 624 26.42 2.62 18.65
CA SER A 624 26.37 1.39 19.44
C SER A 624 25.17 0.53 19.02
N ALA A 625 24.04 1.16 18.71
CA ALA A 625 22.87 0.52 18.13
C ALA A 625 22.02 1.51 17.30
N ALA A 626 21.31 1.01 16.30
CA ALA A 626 20.33 1.76 15.51
C ALA A 626 19.07 0.93 15.31
N TYR A 627 17.90 1.53 15.53
CA TYR A 627 16.61 0.89 15.37
C TYR A 627 15.72 1.71 14.42
N ALA A 628 14.87 1.03 13.66
CA ALA A 628 13.78 1.65 12.91
C ALA A 628 12.43 1.36 13.57
N LEU A 629 11.65 2.42 13.71
CA LEU A 629 10.29 2.43 14.23
C LEU A 629 9.27 2.81 13.14
N TYR A 630 9.71 3.51 12.07
CA TYR A 630 8.89 3.84 10.89
C TYR A 630 7.73 4.82 11.12
N SER A 631 7.38 5.12 12.37
CA SER A 631 6.29 6.02 12.73
C SER A 631 6.63 6.81 13.98
N LYS A 632 6.05 8.00 14.10
CA LYS A 632 6.26 8.96 15.19
C LYS A 632 5.09 9.03 16.18
N GLN A 633 4.12 8.11 16.09
CA GLN A 633 3.01 8.04 17.04
C GLN A 633 3.48 7.60 18.43
N GLU A 634 2.70 7.93 19.48
CA GLU A 634 3.08 7.67 20.87
C GLU A 634 3.47 6.20 21.13
N ALA A 635 2.71 5.24 20.59
CA ALA A 635 3.01 3.80 20.73
C ALA A 635 4.44 3.43 20.30
N PHE A 636 4.96 4.06 19.24
CA PHE A 636 6.30 3.81 18.73
C PHE A 636 7.38 4.43 19.62
N VAL A 637 7.11 5.58 20.23
CA VAL A 637 7.98 6.19 21.25
C VAL A 637 8.08 5.30 22.48
N GLU A 638 6.96 4.69 22.88
CA GLU A 638 6.90 3.75 24.00
C GLU A 638 7.69 2.46 23.69
N VAL A 639 7.59 1.94 22.46
CA VAL A 639 8.39 0.80 22.01
C VAL A 639 9.88 1.14 21.94
N ALA A 640 10.25 2.34 21.49
CA ALA A 640 11.65 2.79 21.48
C ALA A 640 12.24 2.83 22.90
N ALA A 641 11.48 3.31 23.90
CA ALA A 641 11.89 3.26 25.30
C ALA A 641 12.12 1.81 25.76
N ARG A 642 11.20 0.89 25.45
CA ARG A 642 11.34 -0.54 25.80
C ARG A 642 12.52 -1.21 25.10
N ALA A 643 12.80 -0.83 23.85
CA ALA A 643 13.93 -1.35 23.09
C ALA A 643 15.27 -0.90 23.71
N LEU A 644 15.38 0.38 24.11
CA LEU A 644 16.57 0.90 24.81
C LEU A 644 16.85 0.14 26.11
N PHE A 645 15.79 -0.22 26.83
CA PHE A 645 15.86 -0.94 28.10
C PHE A 645 15.84 -2.47 27.95
N ARG A 646 15.89 -2.99 26.73
CA ARG A 646 15.99 -4.43 26.42
C ARG A 646 14.77 -5.25 26.89
N GLU A 647 13.61 -4.63 27.02
CA GLU A 647 12.36 -5.31 27.41
C GLU A 647 11.62 -5.93 26.22
N ILE A 648 11.94 -5.51 25.01
CA ILE A 648 11.40 -6.05 23.77
C ILE A 648 12.55 -6.45 22.85
N VAL A 649 12.39 -7.60 22.21
CA VAL A 649 13.30 -8.08 21.19
C VAL A 649 12.76 -7.61 19.84
N PRO A 650 13.54 -6.86 19.03
CA PRO A 650 13.16 -6.50 17.67
C PRO A 650 12.81 -7.74 16.84
N GLN A 651 11.68 -7.70 16.13
CA GLN A 651 11.20 -8.79 15.27
C GLN A 651 10.98 -8.35 13.83
N GLY A 652 10.78 -7.06 13.58
CA GLY A 652 10.51 -6.54 12.25
C GLY A 652 11.74 -6.57 11.35
N ALA A 653 11.52 -6.60 10.04
CA ALA A 653 12.56 -6.48 9.04
C ALA A 653 12.26 -5.30 8.09
N PRO A 654 13.28 -4.57 7.57
CA PRO A 654 13.04 -3.45 6.68
C PRO A 654 12.20 -3.86 5.45
N PRO A 655 11.05 -3.22 5.19
CA PRO A 655 10.23 -3.50 4.01
C PRO A 655 10.79 -2.85 2.74
N VAL A 656 12.01 -2.32 2.81
CA VAL A 656 12.73 -1.58 1.77
C VAL A 656 14.22 -1.89 1.87
N THR A 657 14.96 -1.68 0.78
CA THR A 657 16.43 -1.77 0.79
C THR A 657 17.03 -0.71 1.72
N VAL A 658 18.02 -1.11 2.54
CA VAL A 658 18.77 -0.20 3.42
C VAL A 658 20.26 -0.39 3.15
N GLU A 659 20.82 0.46 2.29
CA GLU A 659 22.21 0.32 1.81
C GLU A 659 23.24 0.41 2.93
N ALA A 660 23.02 1.28 3.91
CA ALA A 660 23.93 1.53 5.04
C ALA A 660 24.27 0.26 5.85
N ILE A 661 23.37 -0.73 5.83
CA ILE A 661 23.53 -2.01 6.53
C ILE A 661 23.69 -3.18 5.56
N ASN A 662 23.88 -2.92 4.26
CA ASN A 662 23.94 -3.92 3.19
C ASN A 662 22.71 -4.84 3.18
N TYR A 663 21.53 -4.27 3.38
CA TYR A 663 20.25 -4.98 3.35
C TYR A 663 19.57 -4.73 2.00
N ASP A 664 19.70 -5.70 1.07
CA ASP A 664 19.06 -5.66 -0.25
C ASP A 664 17.74 -6.44 -0.24
N LEU A 665 16.60 -5.75 -0.37
CA LEU A 665 15.29 -6.36 -0.20
C LEU A 665 15.03 -7.55 -1.15
N PRO A 666 15.29 -7.49 -2.47
CA PRO A 666 15.12 -8.64 -3.37
C PRO A 666 15.90 -9.88 -2.93
N THR A 667 17.12 -9.70 -2.41
CA THR A 667 17.90 -10.80 -1.85
C THR A 667 17.22 -11.38 -0.60
N GLN A 668 16.64 -10.55 0.26
CA GLN A 668 16.00 -11.01 1.49
C GLN A 668 14.69 -11.76 1.23
N LEU A 669 13.95 -11.36 0.20
CA LEU A 669 12.71 -12.02 -0.24
C LEU A 669 12.95 -13.33 -1.02
N SER A 670 14.20 -13.65 -1.35
CA SER A 670 14.55 -14.93 -1.98
C SER A 670 14.47 -16.09 -0.98
N PRO A 671 14.21 -17.33 -1.43
CA PRO A 671 14.20 -18.50 -0.53
C PRO A 671 15.42 -18.56 0.37
N ALA A 672 15.20 -18.73 1.68
CA ALA A 672 16.27 -18.86 2.66
C ALA A 672 17.25 -19.97 2.26
N PRO A 673 18.58 -19.68 2.27
CA PRO A 673 19.56 -20.69 1.95
C PRO A 673 19.51 -21.81 2.99
N ASN A 674 19.61 -23.06 2.55
CA ASN A 674 19.64 -24.27 3.39
C ASN A 674 18.38 -24.57 4.22
N GLN A 675 17.23 -23.92 3.95
CA GLN A 675 15.98 -24.37 4.57
C GLN A 675 15.61 -25.78 4.06
N PRO A 676 15.18 -26.70 4.94
CA PRO A 676 14.64 -27.98 4.52
C PRO A 676 13.27 -27.79 3.87
N ILE A 677 13.09 -28.30 2.65
CA ILE A 677 11.77 -28.33 1.99
C ILE A 677 11.25 -29.77 2.01
N THR A 678 10.05 -29.96 2.56
CA THR A 678 9.36 -31.25 2.49
C THR A 678 8.43 -31.27 1.28
N LEU A 679 8.33 -32.42 0.62
CA LEU A 679 7.36 -32.67 -0.46
C LEU A 679 6.36 -33.74 -0.01
N GLU A 680 5.09 -33.52 -0.32
CA GLU A 680 4.01 -34.48 -0.13
C GLU A 680 3.20 -34.69 -1.41
N ARG A 681 2.58 -35.86 -1.55
CA ARG A 681 1.61 -36.13 -2.62
C ARG A 681 0.21 -35.76 -2.14
N LEU A 682 -0.60 -35.15 -2.99
CA LEU A 682 -1.97 -34.75 -2.62
C LEU A 682 -3.00 -35.88 -2.76
N SER A 683 -2.69 -36.93 -3.53
CA SER A 683 -3.55 -38.10 -3.69
C SER A 683 -2.98 -39.32 -2.95
N GLU A 684 -3.84 -40.01 -2.21
CA GLU A 684 -3.51 -41.28 -1.56
C GLU A 684 -3.66 -42.50 -2.49
N GLU A 685 -4.26 -42.34 -3.67
CA GLU A 685 -4.53 -43.44 -4.58
C GLU A 685 -3.24 -44.15 -5.04
N PRO A 686 -3.30 -45.47 -5.33
CA PRO A 686 -2.18 -46.17 -5.94
C PRO A 686 -1.81 -45.56 -7.30
N LEU A 687 -0.53 -45.28 -7.52
CA LEU A 687 -0.06 -44.74 -8.79
C LEU A 687 0.06 -45.86 -9.83
N LEU A 688 -0.83 -45.89 -10.81
CA LEU A 688 -0.84 -46.89 -11.90
C LEU A 688 -0.38 -46.27 -13.22
N ALA A 689 0.81 -46.62 -13.72
CA ALA A 689 1.33 -46.03 -14.95
C ALA A 689 0.53 -46.44 -16.21
N PRO A 690 0.27 -45.52 -17.15
CA PRO A 690 0.58 -44.09 -17.11
C PRO A 690 -0.41 -43.31 -16.23
N THR A 691 0.11 -42.44 -15.35
CA THR A 691 -0.70 -41.58 -14.47
C THR A 691 -0.09 -40.20 -14.29
N GLU A 692 -0.85 -39.29 -13.68
CA GLU A 692 -0.38 -38.00 -13.20
C GLU A 692 -0.47 -37.97 -11.67
N VAL A 693 0.52 -37.39 -11.01
CA VAL A 693 0.50 -37.17 -9.55
C VAL A 693 0.76 -35.72 -9.25
N GLU A 694 -0.05 -35.15 -8.37
CA GLU A 694 0.17 -33.80 -7.87
C GLU A 694 0.99 -33.86 -6.57
N VAL A 695 2.06 -33.07 -6.54
CA VAL A 695 2.94 -32.90 -5.38
C VAL A 695 2.91 -31.46 -4.90
N GLN A 696 3.05 -31.28 -3.60
CA GLN A 696 3.05 -30.00 -2.93
C GLN A 696 4.27 -29.88 -2.01
N SER A 697 4.87 -28.68 -1.94
CA SER A 697 5.91 -28.37 -0.97
C SER A 697 5.34 -27.92 0.38
N SER A 698 6.14 -28.02 1.44
CA SER A 698 5.99 -27.17 2.61
C SER A 698 6.06 -25.68 2.23
N ILE A 699 5.67 -24.79 3.14
CA ILE A 699 5.85 -23.35 2.95
C ILE A 699 7.35 -23.06 2.81
N ILE A 700 7.72 -22.45 1.69
CA ILE A 700 9.07 -21.95 1.43
C ILE A 700 9.13 -20.54 2.00
N VAL A 701 10.07 -20.30 2.91
CA VAL A 701 10.25 -18.99 3.54
C VAL A 701 11.45 -18.25 2.96
N ASP A 702 11.40 -16.93 3.05
CA ASP A 702 12.44 -16.01 2.68
C ASP A 702 13.51 -15.91 3.79
N ARG A 703 14.53 -15.06 3.59
CA ARG A 703 15.63 -14.92 4.56
C ARG A 703 15.24 -14.21 5.85
N ASN A 704 14.06 -13.57 5.89
CA ASN A 704 13.48 -12.98 7.09
C ASN A 704 12.51 -13.96 7.80
N GLY A 705 12.23 -15.13 7.20
CA GLY A 705 11.34 -16.14 7.76
C GLY A 705 9.86 -15.96 7.36
N HIS A 706 9.55 -15.08 6.41
CA HIS A 706 8.20 -14.91 5.87
C HIS A 706 8.00 -15.79 4.62
N PRO A 707 6.77 -16.19 4.26
CA PRO A 707 6.52 -16.92 3.01
C PRO A 707 7.10 -16.15 1.81
N VAL A 708 7.77 -16.83 0.89
CA VAL A 708 8.32 -16.17 -0.31
C VAL A 708 7.19 -15.59 -1.18
N PRO A 709 7.44 -14.50 -1.94
CA PRO A 709 6.46 -13.93 -2.86
C PRO A 709 5.88 -14.95 -3.85
N ASP A 710 4.62 -14.73 -4.25
CA ASP A 710 4.01 -15.53 -5.31
C ASP A 710 4.79 -15.39 -6.61
N GLY A 711 4.87 -16.47 -7.38
CA GLY A 711 5.68 -16.49 -8.61
C GLY A 711 7.15 -16.84 -8.37
N THR A 712 7.58 -17.11 -7.13
CA THR A 712 8.95 -17.58 -6.86
C THR A 712 9.18 -18.92 -7.55
N SER A 713 10.13 -18.96 -8.48
CA SER A 713 10.41 -20.13 -9.31
C SER A 713 10.97 -21.28 -8.49
N VAL A 714 10.43 -22.48 -8.71
CA VAL A 714 10.93 -23.73 -8.17
C VAL A 714 11.07 -24.78 -9.26
N GLU A 715 12.01 -25.69 -9.07
CA GLU A 715 12.19 -26.85 -9.93
C GLU A 715 11.94 -28.13 -9.14
N ILE A 716 11.02 -28.96 -9.61
CA ILE A 716 10.76 -30.30 -9.07
C ILE A 716 11.39 -31.33 -10.02
N ILE A 717 12.24 -32.19 -9.46
CA ILE A 717 13.08 -33.14 -10.19
C ILE A 717 12.82 -34.54 -9.65
N GLY A 718 12.37 -35.45 -10.49
CA GLY A 718 12.26 -36.87 -10.20
C GLY A 718 13.46 -37.66 -10.71
N ALA A 719 13.92 -38.67 -9.97
CA ALA A 719 14.95 -39.61 -10.37
C ALA A 719 14.46 -41.05 -10.12
N TRP A 720 14.50 -41.91 -11.14
CA TRP A 720 14.11 -43.31 -10.99
C TRP A 720 15.24 -44.10 -10.32
N ARG A 721 14.95 -44.79 -9.21
CA ARG A 721 15.95 -45.66 -8.55
C ARG A 721 16.24 -46.91 -9.37
N ASP A 722 15.20 -47.45 -10.01
CA ASP A 722 15.25 -48.78 -10.61
C ASP A 722 15.57 -48.76 -12.12
N GLN A 723 15.77 -47.57 -12.71
CA GLN A 723 15.96 -47.39 -14.16
C GLN A 723 16.94 -46.24 -14.48
N GLU A 724 18.23 -46.54 -14.58
CA GLU A 724 19.31 -45.55 -14.79
C GLU A 724 19.20 -44.77 -16.12
N GLU A 725 18.62 -45.36 -17.18
CA GLU A 725 18.46 -44.70 -18.49
C GLU A 725 17.10 -44.01 -18.66
N ALA A 726 16.23 -44.05 -17.65
CA ALA A 726 14.90 -43.45 -17.73
C ALA A 726 14.96 -41.92 -17.63
N VAL A 727 14.17 -41.23 -18.47
CA VAL A 727 14.07 -39.76 -18.42
C VAL A 727 13.42 -39.34 -17.10
N ALA A 728 14.19 -38.63 -16.29
CA ALA A 728 13.76 -37.94 -15.08
C ALA A 728 12.62 -36.95 -15.35
N PRO A 729 11.44 -37.06 -14.70
CA PRO A 729 10.42 -36.02 -14.82
C PRO A 729 10.95 -34.74 -14.16
N ARG A 730 10.93 -33.64 -14.91
CA ARG A 730 11.33 -32.30 -14.43
C ARG A 730 10.20 -31.33 -14.71
N VAL A 731 9.77 -30.60 -13.68
CA VAL A 731 8.69 -29.62 -13.79
C VAL A 731 9.12 -28.32 -13.14
N GLN A 732 9.06 -27.24 -13.91
CA GLN A 732 9.17 -25.88 -13.39
C GLN A 732 7.80 -25.46 -12.87
N SER A 733 7.77 -24.93 -11.66
CA SER A 733 6.56 -24.38 -11.04
C SER A 733 6.91 -23.08 -10.31
N SER A 734 5.89 -22.45 -9.72
CA SER A 734 6.05 -21.26 -8.89
C SER A 734 5.23 -21.37 -7.62
N THR A 735 5.62 -20.61 -6.60
CA THR A 735 4.88 -20.53 -5.33
C THR A 735 3.59 -19.74 -5.45
N VAL A 736 2.61 -20.12 -4.63
CA VAL A 736 1.42 -19.35 -4.24
C VAL A 736 1.29 -19.48 -2.72
N ASP A 737 1.23 -18.36 -2.00
CA ASP A 737 1.31 -18.29 -0.54
C ASP A 737 2.51 -19.07 0.04
N GLY A 738 3.66 -18.96 -0.63
CA GLY A 738 4.90 -19.67 -0.28
C GLY A 738 4.88 -21.18 -0.58
N VAL A 739 3.79 -21.74 -1.11
CA VAL A 739 3.65 -23.17 -1.42
C VAL A 739 3.79 -23.40 -2.91
N ALA A 740 4.65 -24.34 -3.32
CA ALA A 740 4.73 -24.76 -4.70
C ALA A 740 3.94 -26.05 -4.94
N ARG A 741 3.15 -26.08 -6.02
CA ARG A 741 2.43 -27.27 -6.49
C ARG A 741 2.86 -27.63 -7.89
N ALA A 742 2.99 -28.92 -8.19
CA ALA A 742 3.26 -29.36 -9.55
C ALA A 742 2.65 -30.73 -9.85
N THR A 743 2.29 -30.93 -11.12
CA THR A 743 1.80 -32.22 -11.63
C THR A 743 2.93 -32.96 -12.34
N LEU A 744 3.33 -34.11 -11.82
CA LEU A 744 4.32 -35.01 -12.43
C LEU A 744 3.60 -36.05 -13.30
N ARG A 745 4.00 -36.15 -14.57
CA ARG A 745 3.51 -37.16 -15.50
C ARG A 745 4.37 -38.41 -15.43
N LEU A 746 3.82 -39.50 -14.92
CA LEU A 746 4.52 -40.76 -14.69
C LEU A 746 4.12 -41.79 -15.74
N ARG A 747 5.01 -42.03 -16.71
CA ARG A 747 4.78 -42.99 -17.81
C ARG A 747 5.29 -44.40 -17.53
N LEU A 748 6.22 -44.51 -16.59
CA LEU A 748 6.93 -45.75 -16.25
C LEU A 748 6.49 -46.23 -14.87
N ALA A 749 6.64 -47.53 -14.64
CA ALA A 749 6.50 -48.14 -13.33
C ALA A 749 7.87 -48.24 -12.66
N GLY A 750 7.91 -48.21 -11.33
CA GLY A 750 9.13 -48.28 -10.52
C GLY A 750 9.09 -47.35 -9.31
N THR A 751 10.22 -47.22 -8.63
CA THR A 751 10.40 -46.28 -7.52
C THR A 751 11.01 -44.97 -8.03
N LEU A 752 10.27 -43.87 -7.86
CA LEU A 752 10.70 -42.52 -8.21
C LEU A 752 11.01 -41.73 -6.94
N GLU A 753 12.21 -41.14 -6.86
CA GLU A 753 12.56 -40.13 -5.86
C GLU A 753 12.29 -38.74 -6.41
N VAL A 754 11.50 -37.95 -5.71
CA VAL A 754 11.16 -36.58 -6.10
C VAL A 754 11.82 -35.60 -5.15
N THR A 755 12.51 -34.61 -5.71
CA THR A 755 13.17 -33.53 -4.99
C THR A 755 12.73 -32.17 -5.52
N ILE A 756 12.91 -31.11 -4.72
CA ILE A 756 12.63 -29.72 -5.08
C ILE A 756 13.88 -28.85 -4.87
N ILE A 757 14.06 -27.88 -5.76
CA ILE A 757 15.08 -26.84 -5.68
C ILE A 757 14.39 -25.48 -5.83
N ALA A 758 14.61 -24.59 -4.86
CA ALA A 758 14.13 -23.21 -4.88
C ALA A 758 15.31 -22.28 -4.59
N ALA A 759 15.92 -21.71 -5.65
CA ALA A 759 17.20 -21.01 -5.56
C ALA A 759 18.29 -21.86 -4.87
N GLN A 760 18.70 -21.52 -3.65
CA GLN A 760 19.69 -22.27 -2.87
C GLN A 760 19.05 -23.24 -1.86
N ALA A 761 17.73 -23.20 -1.68
CA ALA A 761 16.99 -24.14 -0.84
C ALA A 761 16.74 -25.46 -1.58
N ARG A 762 16.73 -26.57 -0.85
CA ARG A 762 16.60 -27.92 -1.41
C ARG A 762 15.71 -28.80 -0.52
N SER A 763 15.25 -29.92 -1.08
CA SER A 763 14.59 -30.97 -0.32
C SER A 763 15.38 -31.40 0.91
N GLU A 764 14.69 -31.56 2.05
CA GLU A 764 15.25 -32.20 3.24
C GLU A 764 15.55 -33.68 2.97
N SER A 765 14.57 -34.37 2.38
CA SER A 765 14.67 -35.74 1.91
C SER A 765 13.83 -35.92 0.64
N PRO A 766 14.18 -36.88 -0.23
CA PRO A 766 13.38 -37.15 -1.42
C PRO A 766 12.01 -37.75 -1.05
N LEU A 767 10.93 -37.25 -1.67
CA LEU A 767 9.63 -37.91 -1.63
C LEU A 767 9.69 -39.17 -2.50
N VAL A 768 9.48 -40.33 -1.90
CA VAL A 768 9.53 -41.62 -2.60
C VAL A 768 8.12 -41.99 -3.08
N LEU A 769 7.97 -42.14 -4.40
CA LEU A 769 6.75 -42.56 -5.05
C LEU A 769 6.91 -43.95 -5.66
N THR A 770 6.02 -44.88 -5.31
CA THR A 770 5.96 -46.22 -5.92
C THR A 770 4.89 -46.23 -7.00
N VAL A 771 5.30 -46.45 -8.25
CA VAL A 771 4.41 -46.51 -9.41
C VAL A 771 4.30 -47.95 -9.91
N VAL A 772 3.08 -48.46 -9.97
CA VAL A 772 2.76 -49.83 -10.38
C VAL A 772 2.47 -49.86 -11.87
N GLY A 773 3.03 -50.85 -12.58
CA GLY A 773 2.80 -51.05 -14.01
C GLY A 773 1.50 -51.78 -14.31
N PRO A 774 1.05 -51.80 -15.58
CA PRO A 774 -0.11 -52.58 -15.98
C PRO A 774 0.11 -54.06 -15.62
N THR A 775 -0.82 -54.63 -14.87
CA THR A 775 -0.81 -56.05 -14.54
C THR A 775 -0.89 -56.84 -15.85
N PRO A 776 0.01 -57.80 -16.13
CA PRO A 776 -0.10 -58.61 -17.33
C PRO A 776 -1.44 -59.36 -17.28
N VAL A 777 -2.28 -59.14 -18.30
CA VAL A 777 -3.47 -59.98 -18.51
C VAL A 777 -2.95 -61.41 -18.68
N PRO A 778 -3.41 -62.39 -17.89
CA PRO A 778 -2.94 -63.76 -18.03
C PRO A 778 -3.29 -64.24 -19.44
N THR A 779 -2.26 -64.55 -20.22
CA THR A 779 -2.40 -65.20 -21.52
C THR A 779 -3.20 -66.48 -21.31
N SER A 780 -4.42 -66.55 -21.87
CA SER A 780 -5.22 -67.77 -21.85
C SER A 780 -4.40 -68.89 -22.48
N THR A 781 -3.99 -69.85 -21.66
CA THR A 781 -3.37 -71.09 -22.12
C THR A 781 -4.37 -71.78 -23.04
N SER A 782 -4.04 -71.90 -24.32
CA SER A 782 -4.82 -72.65 -25.30
C SER A 782 -5.02 -74.09 -24.79
N GLU A 783 -6.28 -74.46 -24.57
CA GLU A 783 -6.70 -75.82 -24.23
C GLU A 783 -6.13 -76.83 -25.24
N SER A 784 -5.51 -77.86 -24.70
CA SER A 784 -5.11 -79.05 -25.45
C SER A 784 -6.33 -79.71 -26.09
N LEU A 785 -6.33 -79.77 -27.42
CA LEU A 785 -7.29 -80.57 -28.18
C LEU A 785 -7.04 -82.07 -27.94
N VAL A 786 -8.14 -82.74 -27.60
CA VAL A 786 -8.27 -84.17 -27.34
C VAL A 786 -7.94 -84.99 -28.58
N VAL A 787 -7.25 -86.11 -28.33
CA VAL A 787 -6.87 -87.18 -29.26
C VAL A 787 -8.11 -87.85 -29.87
N ALA A 788 -8.12 -88.04 -31.19
CA ALA A 788 -8.88 -89.09 -31.86
C ALA A 788 -7.99 -89.84 -32.87
N GLN A 789 -8.10 -91.17 -32.84
CA GLN A 789 -7.32 -92.19 -33.54
C GLN A 789 -7.69 -92.35 -35.05
N PRO A 790 -6.93 -93.15 -35.84
CA PRO A 790 -6.63 -92.89 -37.25
C PRO A 790 -7.45 -93.69 -38.27
N THR A 791 -7.49 -93.25 -39.54
CA THR A 791 -7.72 -94.14 -40.69
C THR A 791 -7.08 -93.61 -41.99
N ALA A 792 -6.23 -94.49 -42.57
CA ALA A 792 -5.86 -94.75 -43.97
C ALA A 792 -5.58 -93.64 -45.03
N THR A 793 -4.30 -93.61 -45.45
CA THR A 793 -3.76 -93.83 -46.81
C THR A 793 -4.35 -93.07 -48.02
N ALA A 794 -3.54 -92.21 -48.67
CA ALA A 794 -2.84 -92.52 -49.94
C ALA A 794 -2.41 -91.28 -50.76
N LYS A 795 -1.17 -91.37 -51.28
CA LYS A 795 -0.65 -90.84 -52.55
C LYS A 795 -0.39 -89.33 -52.75
N THR A 796 0.90 -89.01 -52.63
CA THR A 796 1.81 -88.46 -53.66
C THR A 796 1.22 -87.72 -54.88
N ILE A 797 1.77 -86.52 -55.15
CA ILE A 797 2.45 -86.04 -56.39
C ILE A 797 2.37 -84.49 -56.34
N ALA A 798 3.46 -83.80 -55.98
CA ALA A 798 4.47 -83.18 -56.86
C ALA A 798 3.94 -82.04 -57.74
N GLY A 799 4.57 -80.86 -57.61
CA GLY A 799 4.36 -79.73 -58.51
C GLY A 799 4.84 -78.39 -57.96
N ALA A 800 6.16 -78.17 -57.92
CA ALA A 800 6.77 -76.83 -58.03
C ALA A 800 6.51 -76.29 -59.47
N PRO A 801 6.70 -75.00 -59.83
CA PRO A 801 7.85 -74.12 -59.54
C PRO A 801 7.45 -72.73 -58.97
N GLU A 802 8.26 -72.04 -58.17
CA GLU A 802 9.51 -71.32 -58.49
C GLU A 802 9.27 -69.99 -59.25
N LEU A 803 9.65 -68.88 -58.61
CA LEU A 803 10.60 -67.86 -59.09
C LEU A 803 10.23 -66.40 -58.75
N ASN A 804 11.21 -65.76 -58.08
CA ASN A 804 11.74 -64.41 -58.29
C ASN A 804 10.84 -63.20 -57.97
N GLY A 805 11.32 -62.14 -57.31
CA GLY A 805 12.66 -61.81 -56.86
C GLY A 805 12.78 -60.30 -56.59
N ALA A 806 13.79 -59.96 -55.80
CA ALA A 806 14.55 -58.70 -55.79
C ALA A 806 13.85 -57.36 -55.46
N THR A 807 14.02 -56.93 -54.19
CA THR A 807 14.90 -55.81 -53.71
C THR A 807 14.97 -54.48 -54.52
N PRO A 808 15.55 -53.41 -53.95
CA PRO A 808 15.13 -52.58 -52.80
C PRO A 808 15.24 -51.07 -53.20
N VAL A 809 15.27 -50.13 -52.25
CA VAL A 809 16.27 -49.04 -52.13
C VAL A 809 15.82 -48.00 -51.08
N ASN A 810 16.74 -47.79 -50.13
CA ASN A 810 16.99 -46.71 -49.17
C ASN A 810 16.00 -46.40 -48.04
#